data_AF-A0A3D8RHM5-F1
#
_entry.id   AF-A0A3D8RHM5-F1
#
_cell.length_a   1.000
_cell.length_b   1.000
_cell.length_c   1.000
_cell.angle_alpha   90.00
_cell.angle_beta   90.00
_cell.angle_gamma   90.00
#
_symmetry.space_group_name_H-M   'P 1'
#
loop_
_entity.id
_entity.type
_entity.pdbx_description
1 polymer ?
#
loop_
_entity_poly.entity_id
_entity_poly.type
_entity_poly.pdbx_seq_one_letter_code
_entity_poly.pdbx_strand_id
1 'polypeptide(L)'
;MDNGEKERVVANNIKQIVKQTSRRKAGTQALGQGDVVRIAPRSLAGASDNSSSNSGPSSQSQDKSIEEPETLQNGSVLSSSPEHNEHATHASMLSISAEESVLVMHFLDVVFPLQYPMYKPGILEGGRGWLLALLFRTKPLYHAALALSSYHRRKIILTKITHPCQLASLVQVENHLEICLTEFQKTITAVTQYVTGSCPTNGLGVLTSMVQLVFFELFASKGNAWQIHLRAAVNAYDRLFKEDVAMCGLTERTHRIIHGNVPLSLDIGTESLQEVVLLRFLGGTIIWLDIISSITAGTAPHLLPFHSTTIASDSQTKLEDIMGCKNWVMLQIGRIAALHQHKVQALERDEFAMTEIMQAADNINQSLQCGLANGTLEGFHISEGDSAVYNAMSDPPTLVSLLFAYMASVYLHLVIHGFGKLEELDSTISAAINILQTQVPVQHLPALVAPFGIKLVQSHPLRAMGRRGMGLSEKLQAAYCPALPLNTARNYSSSYTYSRELYIEKTMLNIFQFAADTIRQATKIAFQLLTGTYIAAPISDSTLAPRTMKHIVILGGSIAGISTAHRLLKKASKAAPFKITLVSPNTHFYWNVASPRGLIPGEFDDEQLFQPIAAGFSQYPADQFEFITASAESVDVQAKKVTLSGSRSISYDILVLCTGCRTKEHTPFKGLESTEATKNALHELQMRVKAAKSIVVAGAGATGVEIAGELGYKYGTQKKVILISGGTAVLEGRPASMSKAAIKELQKLKVDVKLQTKIKGSATTSDGQQELTLMGGDKLVTDLYIPTFGEVPNSSYLPAKFVNTDGFVTVDEYLKLKGAEDVWAIGDVSDTEPPQFMFCDAQSVHAVKSILSTLTDKAILPYKVSTSSMIGLQIGKKAGVGHFGGMRIPGFIVTMIRKSLFVERLVTMGDGSEF
;
A
#
# COMPACT_ATOMS: atom_id res chain seq x y z
N MET A 1 21.41 -23.32 -26.23
CA MET A 1 22.32 -24.20 -25.48
C MET A 1 22.18 -25.57 -26.12
N ASP A 2 23.28 -26.24 -26.41
CA ASP A 2 23.39 -27.46 -27.22
C ASP A 2 23.60 -28.73 -26.38
N ASN A 3 23.46 -28.67 -25.04
CA ASN A 3 23.45 -29.83 -24.13
C ASN A 3 24.64 -30.79 -24.30
N GLY A 4 25.76 -30.29 -24.83
CA GLY A 4 26.93 -31.10 -25.14
C GLY A 4 27.74 -31.47 -23.92
N GLU A 5 28.63 -32.46 -24.10
CA GLU A 5 29.50 -33.02 -23.06
C GLU A 5 30.33 -31.94 -22.33
N LYS A 6 30.72 -30.88 -23.06
CA LYS A 6 31.46 -29.74 -22.49
C LYS A 6 30.63 -28.94 -21.48
N GLU A 7 29.32 -28.79 -21.70
CA GLU A 7 28.41 -28.08 -20.79
C GLU A 7 28.15 -28.88 -19.50
N ARG A 8 28.08 -30.22 -19.63
CA ARG A 8 28.02 -31.13 -18.47
C ARG A 8 29.29 -31.14 -17.63
N VAL A 9 30.47 -31.09 -18.27
CA VAL A 9 31.75 -31.00 -17.56
C VAL A 9 31.86 -29.66 -16.80
N VAL A 10 31.41 -28.55 -17.41
CA VAL A 10 31.38 -27.25 -16.74
C VAL A 10 30.40 -27.25 -15.56
N ALA A 11 29.20 -27.82 -15.72
CA ALA A 11 28.22 -27.92 -14.64
C ALA A 11 28.72 -28.78 -13.46
N ASN A 12 29.44 -29.86 -13.73
CA ASN A 12 30.03 -30.71 -12.68
C ASN A 12 31.21 -30.04 -11.98
N ASN A 13 32.05 -29.29 -12.71
CA ASN A 13 33.11 -28.48 -12.11
C ASN A 13 32.53 -27.37 -11.21
N ILE A 14 31.45 -26.71 -11.62
CA ILE A 14 30.76 -25.71 -10.80
C ILE A 14 30.18 -26.36 -9.52
N LYS A 15 29.56 -27.53 -9.61
CA LYS A 15 29.07 -28.26 -8.43
C LYS A 15 30.19 -28.66 -7.47
N GLN A 16 31.34 -29.09 -7.99
CA GLN A 16 32.54 -29.40 -7.19
C GLN A 16 33.08 -28.16 -6.47
N ILE A 17 33.19 -27.03 -7.18
CA ILE A 17 33.65 -25.75 -6.62
C ILE A 17 32.68 -25.24 -5.54
N VAL A 18 31.37 -25.33 -5.75
CA VAL A 18 30.35 -24.94 -4.75
C VAL A 18 30.47 -25.81 -3.49
N LYS A 19 30.69 -27.12 -3.65
CA LYS A 19 30.84 -28.06 -2.52
C LYS A 19 32.15 -27.84 -1.74
N GLN A 20 33.24 -27.49 -2.42
CA GLN A 20 34.50 -27.10 -1.76
C GLN A 20 34.39 -25.74 -1.06
N THR A 21 33.67 -24.79 -1.65
CA THR A 21 33.47 -23.44 -1.08
C THR A 21 32.56 -23.49 0.15
N SER A 22 31.56 -24.39 0.19
CA SER A 22 30.73 -24.58 1.38
C SER A 22 31.50 -25.25 2.52
N ARG A 23 32.39 -26.22 2.23
CA ARG A 23 33.28 -26.84 3.22
C ARG A 23 34.32 -25.87 3.78
N ARG A 24 34.86 -24.97 2.94
CA ARG A 24 35.72 -23.87 3.42
C ARG A 24 34.95 -22.91 4.33
N LYS A 25 33.71 -22.52 4.00
CA LYS A 25 32.86 -21.67 4.85
C LYS A 25 32.54 -22.31 6.22
N ALA A 26 32.33 -23.63 6.26
CA ALA A 26 32.14 -24.36 7.51
C ALA A 26 33.43 -24.43 8.36
N GLY A 27 34.61 -24.55 7.73
CA GLY A 27 35.90 -24.51 8.41
C GLY A 27 36.32 -23.12 8.91
N THR A 28 35.88 -22.04 8.26
CA THR A 28 36.17 -20.65 8.69
C THR A 28 35.31 -20.19 9.89
N GLN A 29 34.23 -20.90 10.22
CA GLN A 29 33.47 -20.71 11.48
C GLN A 29 34.10 -21.43 12.68
N ALA A 30 35.13 -22.26 12.49
CA ALA A 30 35.86 -22.96 13.55
C ALA A 30 37.18 -22.28 13.98
N LEU A 31 37.52 -21.10 13.41
CA LEU A 31 38.66 -20.28 13.81
C LEU A 31 38.17 -18.97 14.42
N GLY A 32 37.58 -19.11 15.61
CA GLY A 32 37.08 -18.05 16.46
C GLY A 32 36.98 -18.53 17.91
N GLN A 33 37.92 -19.38 18.35
CA GLN A 33 38.15 -19.67 19.76
C GLN A 33 39.53 -19.09 20.12
N GLY A 34 39.51 -17.85 20.61
CA GLY A 34 40.57 -17.27 21.43
C GLY A 34 40.06 -17.22 22.86
N ASP A 35 40.82 -17.85 23.74
CA ASP A 35 40.72 -17.97 25.20
C ASP A 35 39.72 -17.09 25.95
N VAL A 36 38.78 -17.74 26.65
CA VAL A 36 38.15 -17.16 27.85
C VAL A 36 38.54 -18.01 29.05
N VAL A 37 39.37 -17.36 29.86
CA VAL A 37 39.76 -17.67 31.23
C VAL A 37 38.54 -18.07 32.07
N ARG A 38 38.60 -19.27 32.67
CA ARG A 38 37.66 -19.74 33.70
C ARG A 38 37.90 -18.98 35.01
N ILE A 39 36.91 -18.20 35.47
CA ILE A 39 36.75 -17.84 36.87
C ILE A 39 35.28 -18.03 37.25
N ALA A 40 35.03 -19.00 38.11
CA ALA A 40 33.76 -19.22 38.80
C ALA A 40 33.69 -18.35 40.07
N PRO A 41 32.51 -17.90 40.51
CA PRO A 41 32.29 -17.56 41.92
C PRO A 41 31.82 -18.80 42.69
N ARG A 42 32.51 -19.06 43.80
CA ARG A 42 32.22 -20.06 44.83
C ARG A 42 30.89 -19.81 45.55
N SER A 43 30.36 -20.92 46.07
CA SER A 43 29.42 -21.03 47.18
C SER A 43 29.80 -20.25 48.44
N LEU A 44 28.80 -19.85 49.22
CA LEU A 44 28.91 -19.58 50.65
C LEU A 44 27.70 -20.15 51.40
N ALA A 45 27.91 -21.27 52.07
CA ALA A 45 27.45 -21.48 53.45
C ALA A 45 28.55 -22.34 54.09
N GLY A 46 29.32 -21.70 54.98
CA GLY A 46 30.57 -22.25 55.49
C GLY A 46 30.38 -23.33 56.54
N ALA A 47 31.43 -24.10 56.77
CA ALA A 47 32.13 -24.13 58.06
C ALA A 47 33.35 -25.07 57.97
N SER A 48 34.50 -24.52 58.37
CA SER A 48 35.59 -25.11 59.15
C SER A 48 36.03 -26.57 58.92
N ASP A 49 37.30 -26.66 58.51
CA ASP A 49 38.39 -27.32 59.21
C ASP A 49 38.47 -28.85 59.32
N ASN A 50 39.57 -29.32 58.73
CA ASN A 50 40.57 -30.24 59.27
C ASN A 50 40.17 -31.66 59.72
N SER A 51 40.72 -32.58 58.91
CA SER A 51 41.59 -33.69 59.31
C SER A 51 41.05 -34.81 60.19
N SER A 52 41.33 -36.01 59.66
CA SER A 52 41.70 -37.25 60.35
C SER A 52 40.64 -38.00 61.17
N SER A 53 40.21 -39.11 60.56
CA SER A 53 40.20 -40.47 61.12
C SER A 53 39.95 -40.62 62.63
N ASN A 54 38.86 -41.30 63.02
CA ASN A 54 38.97 -42.70 63.44
C ASN A 54 37.61 -43.41 63.62
N SER A 55 37.61 -44.67 63.20
CA SER A 55 36.99 -45.86 63.82
C SER A 55 35.51 -45.86 64.30
N GLY A 56 34.72 -46.69 63.62
CA GLY A 56 34.07 -47.86 64.24
C GLY A 56 32.74 -47.64 64.99
N PRO A 57 32.04 -48.75 65.32
CA PRO A 57 30.83 -49.15 64.60
C PRO A 57 29.58 -49.29 65.50
N SER A 58 28.51 -49.89 64.95
CA SER A 58 27.27 -50.33 65.63
C SER A 58 26.29 -49.18 65.96
N SER A 59 24.98 -49.32 66.02
CA SER A 59 23.99 -50.39 65.86
C SER A 59 22.62 -49.70 65.98
N GLN A 60 21.56 -50.30 65.43
CA GLN A 60 20.19 -50.25 65.98
C GLN A 60 19.51 -48.85 66.00
N SER A 61 18.22 -48.66 65.75
CA SER A 61 17.07 -49.56 65.66
C SER A 61 15.85 -48.64 65.44
N GLN A 62 14.83 -49.19 64.77
CA GLN A 62 13.42 -49.10 65.19
C GLN A 62 12.70 -47.73 65.05
N ASP A 63 11.44 -47.65 64.64
CA ASP A 63 10.48 -48.68 64.24
C ASP A 63 9.24 -48.00 63.65
N LYS A 64 8.41 -48.86 63.05
CA LYS A 64 6.96 -48.74 62.80
C LYS A 64 6.49 -48.00 61.55
N SER A 65 5.61 -48.55 60.73
CA SER A 65 5.08 -49.91 60.52
C SER A 65 3.92 -49.78 59.51
N ILE A 66 3.75 -50.78 58.63
CA ILE A 66 2.45 -51.32 58.15
C ILE A 66 1.68 -50.40 57.17
N GLU A 67 1.13 -50.81 56.03
CA GLU A 67 0.88 -52.04 55.25
C GLU A 67 0.47 -51.49 53.86
N GLU A 68 0.78 -52.06 52.69
CA GLU A 68 0.10 -53.18 51.99
C GLU A 68 0.40 -52.98 50.47
N PRO A 69 0.23 -53.96 49.55
CA PRO A 69 1.06 -55.14 49.38
C PRO A 69 1.75 -55.23 47.99
N GLU A 70 2.86 -55.97 47.94
CA GLU A 70 3.41 -56.65 46.76
C GLU A 70 2.43 -57.73 46.27
N THR A 71 2.46 -58.17 45.00
CA THR A 71 3.13 -59.41 44.55
C THR A 71 2.55 -59.79 43.17
N LEU A 72 3.15 -60.55 42.23
CA LEU A 72 4.37 -61.37 42.03
C LEU A 72 4.41 -61.61 40.49
N GLN A 73 5.53 -61.45 39.76
CA GLN A 73 6.58 -62.46 39.47
C GLN A 73 6.04 -63.82 38.94
N ASN A 74 6.68 -64.60 38.05
CA ASN A 74 7.90 -64.56 37.24
C ASN A 74 7.90 -65.82 36.33
N GLY A 75 8.78 -65.86 35.31
CA GLY A 75 9.27 -67.10 34.67
C GLY A 75 9.35 -67.00 33.14
N SER A 76 10.53 -66.79 32.52
CA SER A 76 11.48 -67.80 31.97
C SER A 76 10.89 -68.70 30.86
N VAL A 77 11.48 -69.03 29.71
CA VAL A 77 12.83 -68.96 29.11
C VAL A 77 12.72 -69.42 27.63
N LEU A 78 13.55 -68.86 26.72
CA LEU A 78 13.97 -69.30 25.36
C LEU A 78 13.01 -70.00 24.35
N SER A 79 12.82 -69.41 23.15
CA SER A 79 13.23 -70.00 21.84
C SER A 79 12.78 -69.19 20.58
N SER A 80 13.68 -69.14 19.59
CA SER A 80 13.49 -69.00 18.12
C SER A 80 12.92 -67.72 17.46
N SER A 81 13.76 -67.14 16.58
CA SER A 81 13.53 -66.13 15.51
C SER A 81 12.49 -66.56 14.44
N PRO A 82 12.27 -65.80 13.34
CA PRO A 82 12.38 -64.36 13.07
C PRO A 82 11.07 -63.77 12.48
N GLU A 83 10.90 -62.44 12.44
CA GLU A 83 10.43 -61.68 11.26
C GLU A 83 9.96 -60.25 11.58
N HIS A 84 10.27 -59.37 10.63
CA HIS A 84 9.77 -58.01 10.40
C HIS A 84 10.21 -56.85 11.31
N ASN A 85 11.29 -56.24 10.83
CA ASN A 85 11.68 -54.84 10.95
C ASN A 85 10.47 -53.88 10.80
N GLU A 86 10.05 -53.22 11.88
CA GLU A 86 9.36 -51.92 11.81
C GLU A 86 10.32 -50.83 12.28
N HIS A 87 10.77 -50.02 11.32
CA HIS A 87 11.41 -48.74 11.58
C HIS A 87 10.40 -47.80 12.24
N ALA A 88 10.46 -47.67 13.57
CA ALA A 88 9.91 -46.53 14.28
C ALA A 88 10.59 -45.25 13.74
N THR A 89 9.85 -44.49 12.93
CA THR A 89 10.25 -43.15 12.48
C THR A 89 10.07 -42.20 13.65
N HIS A 90 11.18 -41.87 14.33
CA HIS A 90 11.23 -40.73 15.24
C HIS A 90 10.74 -39.48 14.51
N ALA A 91 9.58 -38.96 14.92
CA ALA A 91 9.08 -37.67 14.47
C ALA A 91 10.11 -36.59 14.81
N SER A 92 10.76 -36.04 13.77
CA SER A 92 11.65 -34.89 13.90
C SER A 92 10.88 -33.72 14.50
N MET A 93 11.19 -33.36 15.74
CA MET A 93 10.75 -32.12 16.37
C MET A 93 11.11 -30.95 15.44
N LEU A 94 10.11 -30.20 14.96
CA LEU A 94 10.31 -29.05 14.06
C LEU A 94 11.29 -28.05 14.70
N SER A 95 12.50 -27.93 14.16
CA SER A 95 13.48 -26.94 14.63
C SER A 95 13.08 -25.55 14.12
N ILE A 96 12.26 -24.83 14.88
CA ILE A 96 11.85 -23.45 14.58
C ILE A 96 13.07 -22.53 14.76
N SER A 97 13.34 -21.66 13.80
CA SER A 97 14.43 -20.67 13.94
C SER A 97 14.05 -19.55 14.92
N ALA A 98 15.05 -18.94 15.58
CA ALA A 98 14.80 -17.84 16.53
C ALA A 98 14.05 -16.66 15.90
N GLU A 99 14.28 -16.40 14.61
CA GLU A 99 13.61 -15.34 13.85
C GLU A 99 12.14 -15.67 13.59
N GLU A 100 11.83 -16.91 13.21
CA GLU A 100 10.45 -17.35 13.02
C GLU A 100 9.68 -17.36 14.35
N SER A 101 10.30 -17.78 15.46
CA SER A 101 9.65 -17.72 16.78
C SER A 101 9.22 -16.30 17.14
N VAL A 102 10.03 -15.28 16.85
CA VAL A 102 9.68 -13.87 17.06
C VAL A 102 8.48 -13.46 16.22
N LEU A 103 8.42 -13.90 14.96
CA LEU A 103 7.31 -13.58 14.06
C LEU A 103 6.01 -14.32 14.43
N VAL A 104 6.09 -15.57 14.90
CA VAL A 104 4.94 -16.33 15.43
C VAL A 104 4.39 -15.64 16.67
N MET A 105 5.24 -15.28 17.64
CA MET A 105 4.78 -14.56 18.83
C MET A 105 4.20 -13.19 18.46
N HIS A 106 4.84 -12.47 17.53
CA HIS A 106 4.30 -11.21 17.02
C HIS A 106 2.92 -11.38 16.35
N PHE A 107 2.65 -12.53 15.72
CA PHE A 107 1.34 -12.82 15.15
C PHE A 107 0.29 -12.99 16.26
N LEU A 108 0.60 -13.82 17.25
CA LEU A 108 -0.32 -14.18 18.35
C LEU A 108 -0.61 -13.00 19.30
N ASP A 109 0.42 -12.21 19.62
CA ASP A 109 0.35 -11.14 20.62
C ASP A 109 -0.14 -9.83 20.04
N VAL A 110 0.02 -9.62 18.73
CA VAL A 110 -0.24 -8.31 18.09
C VAL A 110 -1.13 -8.42 16.87
N VAL A 111 -0.76 -9.18 15.83
CA VAL A 111 -1.47 -9.14 14.55
C VAL A 111 -2.86 -9.76 14.64
N PHE A 112 -2.99 -10.92 15.28
CA PHE A 112 -4.26 -11.61 15.44
C PHE A 112 -5.23 -10.82 16.35
N PRO A 113 -4.81 -10.26 17.52
CA PRO A 113 -5.64 -9.32 18.28
C PRO A 113 -6.09 -8.09 17.50
N LEU A 114 -5.29 -7.61 16.54
CA LEU A 114 -5.69 -6.49 15.68
C LEU A 114 -6.78 -6.87 14.67
N GLN A 115 -6.75 -8.11 14.17
CA GLN A 115 -7.80 -8.65 13.30
C GLN A 115 -9.10 -8.92 14.08
N TYR A 116 -8.96 -9.42 15.32
CA TYR A 116 -10.08 -9.88 16.16
C TYR A 116 -10.00 -9.25 17.57
N PRO A 117 -10.24 -7.94 17.69
CA PRO A 117 -10.04 -7.19 18.94
C PRO A 117 -10.99 -7.60 20.08
N MET A 118 -12.16 -8.16 19.75
CA MET A 118 -13.13 -8.63 20.75
C MET A 118 -13.00 -10.12 21.07
N TYR A 119 -12.20 -10.87 20.32
CA TYR A 119 -12.09 -12.31 20.49
C TYR A 119 -11.23 -12.70 21.69
N LYS A 120 -11.90 -12.94 22.81
CA LYS A 120 -11.32 -13.36 24.09
C LYS A 120 -12.04 -14.62 24.60
N PRO A 121 -11.80 -15.78 23.97
CA PRO A 121 -12.44 -17.04 24.35
C PRO A 121 -12.15 -17.40 25.81
N GLY A 122 -13.12 -18.03 26.45
CA GLY A 122 -13.02 -18.42 27.87
C GLY A 122 -11.95 -19.48 28.12
N ILE A 123 -11.50 -19.59 29.37
CA ILE A 123 -10.52 -20.62 29.78
C ILE A 123 -11.07 -22.02 29.54
N LEU A 124 -12.37 -22.22 29.79
CA LEU A 124 -13.06 -23.51 29.60
C LEU A 124 -13.20 -23.89 28.10
N GLU A 125 -13.06 -22.93 27.20
CA GLU A 125 -13.08 -23.15 25.74
C GLU A 125 -11.68 -23.48 25.18
N GLY A 126 -10.66 -23.55 26.04
CA GLY A 126 -9.26 -23.77 25.65
C GLY A 126 -8.57 -22.50 25.11
N GLY A 127 -9.21 -21.34 25.25
CA GLY A 127 -8.69 -20.05 24.80
C GLY A 127 -8.33 -20.03 23.31
N ARG A 128 -7.19 -19.43 22.96
CA ARG A 128 -6.64 -19.43 21.58
C ARG A 128 -5.70 -20.61 21.31
N GLY A 129 -5.74 -21.66 22.13
CA GLY A 129 -4.86 -22.83 21.99
C GLY A 129 -5.01 -23.52 20.62
N TRP A 130 -6.22 -23.50 20.06
CA TRP A 130 -6.51 -23.98 18.72
C TRP A 130 -5.66 -23.28 17.64
N LEU A 131 -5.39 -21.98 17.79
CA LEU A 131 -4.66 -21.19 16.79
C LEU A 131 -3.19 -21.60 16.74
N LEU A 132 -2.58 -21.77 17.91
CA LEU A 132 -1.20 -22.23 18.02
C LEU A 132 -1.04 -23.66 17.49
N ALA A 133 -1.97 -24.55 17.86
CA ALA A 133 -1.98 -25.92 17.37
C ALA A 133 -2.10 -25.97 15.83
N LEU A 134 -2.96 -25.13 15.25
CA LEU A 134 -3.18 -25.09 13.80
C LEU A 134 -2.00 -24.48 13.04
N LEU A 135 -1.36 -23.45 13.59
CA LEU A 135 -0.15 -22.84 13.03
C LEU A 135 0.96 -23.88 12.84
N PHE A 136 1.18 -24.76 13.82
CA PHE A 136 2.24 -25.78 13.71
C PHE A 136 1.85 -27.01 12.89
N ARG A 137 0.55 -27.28 12.73
CA ARG A 137 0.05 -28.41 11.93
C ARG A 137 -0.18 -28.06 10.45
N THR A 138 -0.34 -26.77 10.13
CA THR A 138 -0.73 -26.30 8.80
C THR A 138 0.32 -25.37 8.22
N LYS A 139 1.18 -25.89 7.33
CA LYS A 139 2.27 -25.11 6.70
C LYS A 139 1.80 -23.85 5.97
N PRO A 140 0.71 -23.88 5.17
CA PRO A 140 0.20 -22.64 4.54
C PRO A 140 -0.17 -21.57 5.57
N LEU A 141 -0.87 -21.95 6.64
CA LEU A 141 -1.28 -21.03 7.70
C LEU A 141 -0.07 -20.45 8.43
N TYR A 142 0.92 -21.28 8.75
CA TYR A 142 2.17 -20.86 9.37
C TYR A 142 2.82 -19.72 8.59
N HIS A 143 3.02 -19.93 7.29
CA HIS A 143 3.67 -18.94 6.44
C HIS A 143 2.80 -17.71 6.14
N ALA A 144 1.46 -17.85 6.09
CA ALA A 144 0.55 -16.72 6.02
C ALA A 144 0.69 -15.81 7.27
N ALA A 145 0.74 -16.41 8.47
CA ALA A 145 0.95 -15.70 9.72
C ALA A 145 2.32 -15.01 9.79
N LEU A 146 3.39 -15.69 9.34
CA LEU A 146 4.74 -15.09 9.26
C LEU A 146 4.79 -13.92 8.28
N ALA A 147 4.14 -14.04 7.12
CA ALA A 147 4.06 -12.97 6.12
C ALA A 147 3.32 -11.74 6.69
N LEU A 148 2.18 -11.95 7.35
CA LEU A 148 1.42 -10.92 8.06
C LEU A 148 2.24 -10.23 9.16
N SER A 149 2.91 -11.00 10.02
CA SER A 149 3.80 -10.48 11.06
C SER A 149 4.96 -9.67 10.51
N SER A 150 5.64 -10.19 9.48
CA SER A 150 6.75 -9.51 8.82
C SER A 150 6.29 -8.20 8.18
N TYR A 151 5.12 -8.22 7.52
CA TYR A 151 4.52 -7.04 6.91
C TYR A 151 4.16 -5.98 7.96
N HIS A 152 3.52 -6.38 9.05
CA HIS A 152 3.10 -5.48 10.13
C HIS A 152 4.31 -4.88 10.86
N ARG A 153 5.30 -5.71 11.23
CA ARG A 153 6.55 -5.24 11.85
C ARG A 153 7.26 -4.25 10.95
N ARG A 154 7.35 -4.52 9.64
CA ARG A 154 7.90 -3.58 8.66
C ARG A 154 7.17 -2.25 8.69
N LYS A 155 5.83 -2.24 8.62
CA LYS A 155 5.03 -1.01 8.65
C LYS A 155 5.26 -0.19 9.93
N ILE A 156 5.40 -0.85 11.09
CA ILE A 156 5.73 -0.17 12.35
C ILE A 156 7.17 0.32 12.36
N ILE A 157 8.15 -0.51 11.98
CA ILE A 157 9.59 -0.14 11.98
C ILE A 157 9.88 0.99 10.99
N LEU A 158 9.14 1.08 9.89
CA LEU A 158 9.18 2.20 8.92
C LEU A 158 8.82 3.56 9.54
N THR A 159 8.22 3.60 10.73
CA THR A 159 8.01 4.86 11.48
C THR A 159 9.23 5.30 12.30
N LYS A 160 10.26 4.45 12.46
CA LYS A 160 11.37 4.69 13.40
C LYS A 160 12.80 4.52 12.85
N ILE A 161 13.09 3.84 11.73
CA ILE A 161 14.49 3.53 11.30
C ILE A 161 14.75 3.66 9.77
N THR A 162 15.96 4.11 9.40
CA THR A 162 16.52 4.28 8.05
C THR A 162 17.04 2.99 7.36
N HIS A 163 16.63 2.81 6.10
CA HIS A 163 17.10 2.10 4.89
C HIS A 163 17.67 0.65 4.82
N PRO A 164 18.76 0.16 5.45
CA PRO A 164 19.27 -1.19 5.12
C PRO A 164 18.37 -2.34 5.58
N CYS A 165 17.67 -2.18 6.71
CA CYS A 165 16.77 -3.20 7.26
C CYS A 165 15.43 -3.32 6.50
N GLN A 166 15.12 -2.36 5.62
CA GLN A 166 13.83 -2.25 4.93
C GLN A 166 13.74 -3.24 3.76
N LEU A 167 14.82 -3.46 3.01
CA LEU A 167 14.85 -4.39 1.87
C LEU A 167 14.83 -5.86 2.33
N ALA A 168 15.58 -6.18 3.39
CA ALA A 168 15.59 -7.51 3.99
C ALA A 168 14.18 -7.93 4.48
N SER A 169 13.45 -7.01 5.12
CA SER A 169 12.08 -7.27 5.57
C SER A 169 11.07 -7.46 4.43
N LEU A 170 11.29 -6.84 3.26
CA LEU A 170 10.42 -6.99 2.09
C LEU A 170 10.65 -8.36 1.42
N VAL A 171 11.92 -8.76 1.28
CA VAL A 171 12.29 -10.11 0.81
C VAL A 171 11.72 -11.18 1.74
N GLN A 172 11.73 -10.96 3.05
CA GLN A 172 11.15 -11.91 4.02
C GLN A 172 9.63 -12.07 3.88
N VAL A 173 8.89 -10.97 3.67
CA VAL A 173 7.44 -11.02 3.38
C VAL A 173 7.17 -11.80 2.10
N GLU A 174 7.90 -11.49 1.03
CA GLU A 174 7.73 -12.14 -0.28
C GLU A 174 8.05 -13.64 -0.21
N ASN A 175 9.13 -14.01 0.46
CA ASN A 175 9.51 -15.41 0.66
C ASN A 175 8.42 -16.21 1.39
N HIS A 176 7.89 -15.69 2.51
CA HIS A 176 6.84 -16.39 3.25
C HIS A 176 5.53 -16.47 2.46
N LEU A 177 5.17 -15.43 1.70
CA LEU A 177 3.98 -15.46 0.85
C LEU A 177 4.12 -16.48 -0.29
N GLU A 178 5.29 -16.58 -0.92
CA GLU A 178 5.58 -17.57 -1.96
C GLU A 178 5.47 -19.00 -1.43
N ILE A 179 6.06 -19.28 -0.25
CA ILE A 179 5.95 -20.59 0.39
C ILE A 179 4.50 -20.89 0.75
N CYS A 180 3.78 -19.91 1.32
CA CYS A 180 2.36 -20.05 1.66
C CYS A 180 1.55 -20.45 0.43
N LEU A 181 1.62 -19.71 -0.67
CA LEU A 181 0.85 -19.99 -1.89
C LEU A 181 1.23 -21.33 -2.52
N THR A 182 2.52 -21.69 -2.51
CA THR A 182 3.01 -22.97 -3.03
C THR A 182 2.48 -24.16 -2.22
N GLU A 183 2.60 -24.12 -0.89
CA GLU A 183 2.10 -25.17 0.00
C GLU A 183 0.57 -25.22 0.02
N PHE A 184 -0.09 -24.07 -0.15
CA PHE A 184 -1.54 -23.97 -0.25
C PHE A 184 -2.06 -24.68 -1.51
N GLN A 185 -1.43 -24.42 -2.66
CA GLN A 185 -1.75 -25.11 -3.93
C GLN A 185 -1.54 -26.62 -3.81
N LYS A 186 -0.41 -27.08 -3.25
CA LYS A 186 -0.16 -28.51 -3.01
C LYS A 186 -1.25 -29.14 -2.15
N THR A 187 -1.65 -28.46 -1.07
CA THR A 187 -2.67 -28.95 -0.14
C THR A 187 -4.03 -29.05 -0.83
N ILE A 188 -4.44 -28.05 -1.60
CA ILE A 188 -5.70 -28.07 -2.36
C ILE A 188 -5.68 -29.13 -3.45
N THR A 189 -4.58 -29.30 -4.18
CA THR A 189 -4.46 -30.35 -5.21
C THR A 189 -4.54 -31.74 -4.59
N ALA A 190 -3.89 -31.96 -3.44
CA ALA A 190 -4.01 -33.22 -2.69
C ALA A 190 -5.46 -33.49 -2.25
N VAL A 191 -6.18 -32.47 -1.77
CA VAL A 191 -7.61 -32.59 -1.41
C VAL A 191 -8.48 -32.86 -2.65
N THR A 192 -8.18 -32.24 -3.80
CA THR A 192 -8.96 -32.38 -5.04
C THR A 192 -8.74 -33.75 -5.72
N GLN A 193 -7.60 -34.39 -5.50
CA GLN A 193 -7.26 -35.70 -6.07
C GLN A 193 -7.86 -36.88 -5.28
N TYR A 194 -8.34 -36.68 -4.05
CA TYR A 194 -9.02 -37.69 -3.23
C TYR A 194 -10.54 -37.58 -3.38
N VAL A 195 -11.10 -38.19 -4.43
CA VAL A 195 -12.56 -38.22 -4.67
C VAL A 195 -13.23 -39.48 -4.08
N THR A 196 -12.50 -40.41 -3.46
CA THR A 196 -13.11 -41.65 -2.89
C THR A 196 -12.44 -42.19 -1.61
N GLY A 197 -11.82 -41.35 -0.78
CA GLY A 197 -11.24 -41.77 0.50
C GLY A 197 -10.97 -40.60 1.45
N SER A 198 -11.02 -40.85 2.76
CA SER A 198 -11.03 -39.85 3.85
C SER A 198 -10.10 -38.66 3.61
N CYS A 199 -10.67 -37.45 3.71
CA CYS A 199 -9.95 -36.19 3.53
C CYS A 199 -8.77 -36.08 4.51
N PRO A 200 -7.61 -35.55 4.09
CA PRO A 200 -6.53 -35.24 5.03
C PRO A 200 -7.03 -34.32 6.15
N THR A 201 -6.59 -34.62 7.38
CA THR A 201 -6.98 -34.06 8.68
C THR A 201 -6.75 -32.55 8.90
N ASN A 202 -6.55 -31.76 7.84
CA ASN A 202 -6.14 -30.36 7.88
C ASN A 202 -7.08 -29.39 7.12
N GLY A 203 -8.30 -29.79 6.77
CA GLY A 203 -9.27 -28.95 6.03
C GLY A 203 -9.54 -27.59 6.69
N LEU A 204 -9.73 -27.56 8.01
CA LEU A 204 -9.91 -26.31 8.77
C LEU A 204 -8.66 -25.40 8.72
N GLY A 205 -7.47 -25.99 8.63
CA GLY A 205 -6.21 -25.27 8.44
C GLY A 205 -6.16 -24.55 7.09
N VAL A 206 -6.62 -25.21 6.03
CA VAL A 206 -6.71 -24.61 4.68
C VAL A 206 -7.70 -23.44 4.68
N LEU A 207 -8.88 -23.61 5.28
CA LEU A 207 -9.88 -22.55 5.39
C LEU A 207 -9.35 -21.34 6.19
N THR A 208 -8.66 -21.61 7.30
CA THR A 208 -8.01 -20.55 8.10
C THR A 208 -6.92 -19.84 7.29
N SER A 209 -6.17 -20.57 6.46
CA SER A 209 -5.15 -19.98 5.57
C SER A 209 -5.77 -19.03 4.55
N MET A 210 -6.93 -19.38 3.97
CA MET A 210 -7.66 -18.48 3.06
C MET A 210 -8.06 -17.19 3.76
N VAL A 211 -8.62 -17.28 4.96
CA VAL A 211 -9.00 -16.10 5.76
C VAL A 211 -7.77 -15.23 6.06
N GLN A 212 -6.64 -15.81 6.43
CA GLN A 212 -5.41 -15.04 6.67
C GLN A 212 -4.85 -14.40 5.39
N LEU A 213 -4.98 -15.04 4.22
CA LEU A 213 -4.62 -14.43 2.93
C LEU A 213 -5.56 -13.28 2.55
N VAL A 214 -6.87 -13.39 2.85
CA VAL A 214 -7.80 -12.26 2.76
C VAL A 214 -7.26 -11.11 3.60
N PHE A 215 -7.02 -11.31 4.89
CA PHE A 215 -6.48 -10.25 5.77
C PHE A 215 -5.11 -9.72 5.32
N PHE A 216 -4.24 -10.55 4.76
CA PHE A 216 -2.96 -10.11 4.22
C PHE A 216 -3.15 -9.13 3.07
N GLU A 217 -3.96 -9.47 2.07
CA GLU A 217 -4.20 -8.61 0.90
C GLU A 217 -4.96 -7.33 1.31
N LEU A 218 -5.88 -7.46 2.25
CA LEU A 218 -6.58 -6.36 2.90
C LEU A 218 -5.62 -5.41 3.63
N PHE A 219 -4.63 -5.90 4.38
CA PHE A 219 -3.63 -5.06 5.05
C PHE A 219 -2.54 -4.55 4.10
N ALA A 220 -2.23 -5.28 3.04
CA ALA A 220 -1.23 -4.94 2.03
C ALA A 220 -1.70 -3.87 1.03
N SER A 221 -3.02 -3.67 0.90
CA SER A 221 -3.66 -2.72 -0.02
C SER A 221 -3.27 -2.95 -1.50
N LYS A 222 -3.09 -4.22 -1.89
CA LYS A 222 -2.70 -4.61 -3.26
C LYS A 222 -3.94 -4.97 -4.10
N GLY A 223 -4.76 -3.97 -4.41
CA GLY A 223 -5.89 -4.13 -5.35
C GLY A 223 -6.96 -5.14 -4.89
N ASN A 224 -7.61 -5.82 -5.85
CA ASN A 224 -8.78 -6.67 -5.61
C ASN A 224 -8.46 -8.17 -5.38
N ALA A 225 -7.18 -8.51 -5.11
CA ALA A 225 -6.75 -9.91 -4.97
C ALA A 225 -7.44 -10.66 -3.81
N TRP A 226 -7.81 -9.95 -2.74
CA TRP A 226 -8.54 -10.50 -1.60
C TRP A 226 -9.88 -11.16 -1.98
N GLN A 227 -10.55 -10.68 -3.04
CA GLN A 227 -11.84 -11.20 -3.48
C GLN A 227 -11.75 -12.66 -3.93
N ILE A 228 -10.61 -13.05 -4.52
CA ILE A 228 -10.35 -14.43 -4.97
C ILE A 228 -10.29 -15.36 -3.76
N HIS A 229 -9.56 -14.94 -2.72
CA HIS A 229 -9.43 -15.71 -1.48
C HIS A 229 -10.74 -15.77 -0.70
N LEU A 230 -11.50 -14.67 -0.63
CA LEU A 230 -12.80 -14.66 0.03
C LEU A 230 -13.81 -15.56 -0.69
N ARG A 231 -13.89 -15.48 -2.02
CA ARG A 231 -14.77 -16.35 -2.80
C ARG A 231 -14.41 -17.83 -2.63
N ALA A 232 -13.12 -18.16 -2.56
CA ALA A 232 -12.67 -19.52 -2.27
C ALA A 232 -13.11 -19.97 -0.86
N ALA A 233 -12.97 -19.11 0.16
CA ALA A 233 -13.38 -19.41 1.52
C ALA A 233 -14.90 -19.58 1.65
N VAL A 234 -15.69 -18.70 1.02
CA VAL A 234 -17.15 -18.79 0.96
C VAL A 234 -17.59 -20.09 0.30
N ASN A 235 -17.01 -20.46 -0.84
CA ASN A 235 -17.35 -21.71 -1.53
C ASN A 235 -16.94 -22.96 -0.71
N ALA A 236 -15.79 -22.92 -0.05
CA ALA A 236 -15.35 -24.01 0.82
C ALA A 236 -16.28 -24.16 2.03
N TYR A 237 -16.72 -23.04 2.61
CA TYR A 237 -17.67 -23.02 3.71
C TYR A 237 -19.07 -23.49 3.27
N ASP A 238 -19.56 -23.07 2.10
CA ASP A 238 -20.83 -23.54 1.53
C ASP A 238 -20.84 -25.07 1.34
N ARG A 239 -19.74 -25.64 0.84
CA ARG A 239 -19.60 -27.09 0.69
C ARG A 239 -19.57 -27.82 2.02
N LEU A 240 -18.89 -27.27 3.03
CA LEU A 240 -18.87 -27.83 4.39
C LEU A 240 -20.26 -28.01 4.99
N PHE A 241 -21.23 -27.19 4.59
CA PHE A 241 -22.61 -27.24 5.10
C PHE A 241 -23.59 -28.00 4.19
N LYS A 242 -23.26 -28.20 2.91
CA LYS A 242 -24.14 -28.86 1.92
C LYS A 242 -23.77 -30.30 1.60
N GLU A 243 -22.49 -30.67 1.66
CA GLU A 243 -21.98 -31.99 1.28
C GLU A 243 -21.59 -32.82 2.53
N ASP A 244 -21.87 -34.12 2.48
CA ASP A 244 -21.66 -35.06 3.59
C ASP A 244 -20.21 -35.06 4.11
N VAL A 245 -20.07 -35.17 5.43
CA VAL A 245 -18.99 -34.67 6.32
C VAL A 245 -17.60 -35.27 6.07
N ALA A 246 -17.51 -36.32 5.27
CA ALA A 246 -16.27 -37.07 5.01
C ALA A 246 -15.15 -36.22 4.36
N MET A 247 -15.51 -35.06 3.78
CA MET A 247 -14.60 -34.19 3.03
C MET A 247 -13.71 -33.26 3.86
N CYS A 248 -13.81 -33.21 5.20
CA CYS A 248 -12.94 -32.34 6.02
C CYS A 248 -12.33 -33.01 7.25
N GLY A 249 -12.49 -34.31 7.41
CA GLY A 249 -11.95 -35.06 8.56
C GLY A 249 -12.58 -34.68 9.90
N LEU A 250 -13.73 -34.00 9.89
CA LEU A 250 -14.47 -33.64 11.10
C LEU A 250 -15.04 -34.90 11.74
N THR A 251 -15.02 -34.95 13.07
CA THR A 251 -15.69 -36.05 13.76
C THR A 251 -17.22 -35.94 13.59
N GLU A 252 -17.90 -37.08 13.44
CA GLU A 252 -19.37 -37.16 13.40
C GLU A 252 -20.04 -36.49 14.61
N ARG A 253 -19.32 -36.44 15.74
CA ARG A 253 -19.72 -35.73 16.96
C ARG A 253 -19.66 -34.20 16.79
N THR A 254 -18.59 -33.66 16.20
CA THR A 254 -18.44 -32.24 15.87
C THR A 254 -19.57 -31.76 14.96
N HIS A 255 -19.88 -32.53 13.91
CA HIS A 255 -20.94 -32.20 12.97
C HIS A 255 -22.33 -32.07 13.65
N ARG A 256 -22.70 -33.06 14.48
CA ARG A 256 -23.97 -33.01 15.24
C ARG A 256 -24.06 -31.82 16.18
N ILE A 257 -22.95 -31.43 16.82
CA ILE A 257 -22.91 -30.28 17.73
C ILE A 257 -23.14 -28.95 16.97
N ILE A 258 -22.54 -28.81 15.79
CA ILE A 258 -22.68 -27.61 14.95
C ILE A 258 -24.10 -27.52 14.37
N HIS A 259 -24.62 -28.59 13.76
CA HIS A 259 -25.97 -28.59 13.19
C HIS A 259 -27.07 -28.50 14.25
N GLY A 260 -26.85 -29.08 15.43
CA GLY A 260 -27.80 -29.02 16.54
C GLY A 260 -27.75 -27.72 17.35
N ASN A 261 -26.87 -26.76 16.99
CA ASN A 261 -26.65 -25.51 17.72
C ASN A 261 -26.41 -25.75 19.24
N VAL A 262 -25.72 -26.83 19.59
CA VAL A 262 -25.62 -27.32 20.97
C VAL A 262 -24.62 -26.46 21.76
N PRO A 263 -24.94 -25.96 22.97
CA PRO A 263 -23.99 -25.23 23.81
C PRO A 263 -22.74 -26.06 24.14
N LEU A 264 -21.61 -25.39 24.36
CA LEU A 264 -20.38 -26.08 24.80
C LEU A 264 -20.57 -26.62 26.22
N SER A 265 -20.38 -27.92 26.44
CA SER A 265 -20.38 -28.56 27.76
C SER A 265 -19.03 -29.22 28.05
N LEU A 266 -18.72 -29.39 29.35
CA LEU A 266 -17.49 -30.04 29.84
C LEU A 266 -17.36 -31.52 29.41
N ASP A 267 -18.44 -32.13 28.92
CA ASP A 267 -18.48 -33.54 28.46
C ASP A 267 -18.05 -33.73 26.99
N ILE A 268 -17.68 -32.65 26.30
CA ILE A 268 -17.15 -32.67 24.93
C ILE A 268 -15.64 -32.95 25.01
N GLY A 269 -15.19 -34.04 24.36
CA GLY A 269 -13.76 -34.38 24.31
C GLY A 269 -12.90 -33.24 23.74
N THR A 270 -11.66 -33.11 24.21
CA THR A 270 -10.77 -31.96 23.95
C THR A 270 -10.51 -31.69 22.46
N GLU A 271 -10.39 -32.73 21.63
CA GLU A 271 -10.20 -32.58 20.18
C GLU A 271 -11.47 -32.05 19.49
N SER A 272 -12.63 -32.67 19.75
CA SER A 272 -13.93 -32.20 19.20
C SER A 272 -14.27 -30.79 19.68
N LEU A 273 -13.89 -30.41 20.91
CA LEU A 273 -14.10 -29.07 21.44
C LEU A 273 -13.35 -28.01 20.61
N GLN A 274 -12.07 -28.25 20.29
CA GLN A 274 -11.27 -27.32 19.49
C GLN A 274 -11.81 -27.17 18.06
N GLU A 275 -12.28 -28.25 17.44
CA GLU A 275 -12.90 -28.21 16.12
C GLU A 275 -14.20 -27.39 16.10
N VAL A 276 -15.08 -27.58 17.09
CA VAL A 276 -16.34 -26.85 17.22
C VAL A 276 -16.07 -25.35 17.42
N VAL A 277 -15.15 -24.99 18.31
CA VAL A 277 -14.77 -23.58 18.57
C VAL A 277 -14.19 -22.93 17.31
N LEU A 278 -13.31 -23.64 16.61
CA LEU A 278 -12.69 -23.15 15.37
C LEU A 278 -13.73 -22.97 14.25
N LEU A 279 -14.65 -23.91 14.07
CA LEU A 279 -15.70 -23.83 13.05
C LEU A 279 -16.64 -22.65 13.31
N ARG A 280 -17.07 -22.42 14.56
CA ARG A 280 -17.88 -21.25 14.92
C ARG A 280 -17.12 -19.95 14.64
N PHE A 281 -15.85 -19.88 15.03
CA PHE A 281 -15.00 -18.71 14.77
C PHE A 281 -14.83 -18.43 13.27
N LEU A 282 -14.48 -19.45 12.47
CA LEU A 282 -14.30 -19.32 11.02
C LEU A 282 -15.62 -19.00 10.32
N GLY A 283 -16.70 -19.68 10.68
CA GLY A 283 -18.02 -19.45 10.11
C GLY A 283 -18.52 -18.04 10.37
N GLY A 284 -18.44 -17.57 11.61
CA GLY A 284 -18.75 -16.18 11.96
C GLY A 284 -17.89 -15.19 11.18
N THR A 285 -16.58 -15.46 11.05
CA THR A 285 -15.66 -14.59 10.30
C THR A 285 -15.98 -14.54 8.80
N ILE A 286 -16.26 -15.68 8.16
CA ILE A 286 -16.54 -15.75 6.72
C ILE A 286 -17.88 -15.10 6.41
N ILE A 287 -18.92 -15.38 7.20
CA ILE A 287 -20.23 -14.74 7.07
C ILE A 287 -20.11 -13.22 7.23
N TRP A 288 -19.34 -12.77 8.22
CA TRP A 288 -19.05 -11.35 8.39
C TRP A 288 -18.42 -10.72 7.14
N LEU A 289 -17.35 -11.34 6.62
CA LEU A 289 -16.64 -10.85 5.43
C LEU A 289 -17.52 -10.89 4.18
N ASP A 290 -18.36 -11.91 4.02
CA ASP A 290 -19.32 -12.03 2.90
C ASP A 290 -20.39 -10.94 2.96
N ILE A 291 -20.96 -10.66 4.14
CA ILE A 291 -21.91 -9.56 4.33
C ILE A 291 -21.26 -8.23 3.96
N ILE A 292 -20.11 -7.90 4.55
CA ILE A 292 -19.44 -6.62 4.32
C ILE A 292 -19.02 -6.46 2.85
N SER A 293 -18.47 -7.52 2.24
CA SER A 293 -18.11 -7.53 0.82
C SER A 293 -19.33 -7.31 -0.08
N SER A 294 -20.46 -7.94 0.24
CA SER A 294 -21.67 -7.90 -0.59
C SER A 294 -22.32 -6.53 -0.58
N ILE A 295 -22.31 -5.85 0.56
CA ILE A 295 -22.72 -4.45 0.63
C ILE A 295 -21.85 -3.57 -0.29
N THR A 296 -20.53 -3.74 -0.25
CA THR A 296 -19.63 -2.94 -1.11
C THR A 296 -19.79 -3.27 -2.60
N ALA A 297 -20.22 -4.47 -2.93
CA ALA A 297 -20.43 -4.91 -4.31
C ALA A 297 -21.86 -4.65 -4.81
N GLY A 298 -22.78 -4.18 -3.96
CA GLY A 298 -24.21 -4.07 -4.31
C GLY A 298 -24.89 -5.42 -4.57
N THR A 299 -24.33 -6.52 -4.04
CA THR A 299 -24.85 -7.89 -4.22
C THR A 299 -25.45 -8.41 -2.92
N ALA A 300 -26.24 -9.48 -2.99
CA ALA A 300 -26.65 -10.25 -1.83
C ALA A 300 -25.45 -11.06 -1.30
N PRO A 301 -25.36 -11.27 0.02
CA PRO A 301 -24.44 -12.23 0.62
C PRO A 301 -24.63 -13.62 0.01
N HIS A 302 -23.55 -14.26 -0.41
CA HIS A 302 -23.59 -15.62 -0.96
C HIS A 302 -24.05 -16.63 0.10
N LEU A 303 -23.68 -16.39 1.36
CA LEU A 303 -24.03 -17.23 2.52
C LEU A 303 -25.34 -16.80 3.19
N LEU A 304 -26.13 -15.92 2.58
CA LEU A 304 -27.45 -15.50 3.08
C LEU A 304 -28.35 -16.67 3.52
N PRO A 305 -28.41 -17.82 2.80
CA PRO A 305 -29.22 -18.97 3.22
C PRO A 305 -28.85 -19.56 4.59
N PHE A 306 -27.61 -19.35 5.06
CA PHE A 306 -27.12 -19.87 6.34
C PHE A 306 -27.24 -18.86 7.48
N HIS A 307 -27.64 -17.62 7.21
CA HIS A 307 -27.74 -16.59 8.23
C HIS A 307 -28.73 -16.95 9.34
N SER A 308 -29.89 -17.51 8.97
CA SER A 308 -30.96 -17.90 9.90
C SER A 308 -30.63 -19.10 10.78
N THR A 309 -29.55 -19.83 10.49
CA THR A 309 -29.09 -20.98 11.28
C THR A 309 -27.77 -20.66 12.00
N THR A 310 -26.82 -20.07 11.29
CA THR A 310 -25.45 -19.89 11.77
C THR A 310 -25.28 -18.63 12.61
N ILE A 311 -26.04 -17.56 12.37
CA ILE A 311 -25.95 -16.31 13.13
C ILE A 311 -27.33 -15.81 13.58
N ALA A 312 -28.26 -16.72 13.84
CA ALA A 312 -29.52 -16.40 14.49
C ALA A 312 -29.31 -15.83 15.90
N SER A 313 -30.35 -15.20 16.47
CA SER A 313 -30.29 -14.63 17.82
C SER A 313 -29.97 -15.67 18.90
N ASP A 314 -30.47 -16.90 18.75
CA ASP A 314 -30.24 -18.07 19.60
C ASP A 314 -29.02 -18.91 19.16
N SER A 315 -28.34 -18.53 18.08
CA SER A 315 -27.15 -19.24 17.62
C SER A 315 -26.01 -19.15 18.64
N GLN A 316 -25.25 -20.23 18.77
CA GLN A 316 -24.03 -20.30 19.56
C GLN A 316 -22.84 -19.63 18.87
N THR A 317 -22.94 -19.28 17.58
CA THR A 317 -21.94 -18.43 16.91
C THR A 317 -22.29 -16.98 17.15
N LYS A 318 -21.60 -16.35 18.11
CA LYS A 318 -21.82 -14.95 18.49
C LYS A 318 -20.81 -14.05 17.79
N LEU A 319 -21.28 -13.22 16.85
CA LEU A 319 -20.43 -12.28 16.12
C LEU A 319 -19.94 -11.14 17.03
N GLU A 320 -20.67 -10.83 18.11
CA GLU A 320 -20.24 -9.91 19.16
C GLU A 320 -18.93 -10.36 19.82
N ASP A 321 -18.73 -11.67 19.97
CA ASP A 321 -17.52 -12.23 20.58
C ASP A 321 -16.36 -12.35 19.58
N ILE A 322 -16.64 -12.36 18.27
CA ILE A 322 -15.62 -12.52 17.22
C ILE A 322 -15.20 -11.15 16.65
N MET A 323 -16.18 -10.39 16.15
CA MET A 323 -16.02 -9.14 15.41
C MET A 323 -16.53 -7.91 16.17
N GLY A 324 -17.23 -8.11 17.29
CA GLY A 324 -17.70 -7.02 18.15
C GLY A 324 -19.10 -6.51 17.86
N CYS A 325 -19.83 -7.04 16.86
CA CYS A 325 -21.19 -6.59 16.56
C CYS A 325 -22.18 -7.75 16.70
N LYS A 326 -23.27 -7.52 17.42
CA LYS A 326 -24.30 -8.50 17.73
C LYS A 326 -24.94 -9.05 16.45
N ASN A 327 -25.19 -10.35 16.44
CA ASN A 327 -25.78 -11.10 15.34
C ASN A 327 -26.98 -10.40 14.67
N TRP A 328 -27.94 -9.91 15.46
CA TRP A 328 -29.19 -9.34 14.94
C TRP A 328 -28.96 -8.13 14.01
N VAL A 329 -27.91 -7.33 14.25
CA VAL A 329 -27.56 -6.17 13.42
C VAL A 329 -27.03 -6.64 12.07
N MET A 330 -26.09 -7.60 12.09
CA MET A 330 -25.50 -8.16 10.87
C MET A 330 -26.50 -8.91 10.01
N LEU A 331 -27.47 -9.58 10.64
CA LEU A 331 -28.62 -10.16 9.94
C LEU A 331 -29.38 -9.10 9.15
N GLN A 332 -29.69 -7.95 9.75
CA GLN A 332 -30.38 -6.87 9.06
C GLN A 332 -29.53 -6.30 7.93
N ILE A 333 -28.23 -6.07 8.16
CA ILE A 333 -27.32 -5.56 7.13
C ILE A 333 -27.27 -6.50 5.91
N GLY A 334 -27.16 -7.81 6.14
CA GLY A 334 -27.21 -8.80 5.06
C GLY A 334 -28.55 -8.79 4.31
N ARG A 335 -29.68 -8.65 5.02
CA ARG A 335 -31.02 -8.51 4.41
C ARG A 335 -31.16 -7.24 3.59
N ILE A 336 -30.58 -6.11 4.03
CA ILE A 336 -30.59 -4.86 3.27
C ILE A 336 -29.78 -5.01 1.97
N ALA A 337 -28.63 -5.68 2.02
CA ALA A 337 -27.83 -5.96 0.82
C ALA A 337 -28.59 -6.86 -0.18
N ALA A 338 -29.30 -7.88 0.32
CA ALA A 338 -30.16 -8.71 -0.52
C ALA A 338 -31.35 -7.92 -1.11
N LEU A 339 -31.98 -7.05 -0.31
CA LEU A 339 -33.06 -6.17 -0.77
C LEU A 339 -32.56 -5.18 -1.84
N HIS A 340 -31.34 -4.67 -1.70
CA HIS A 340 -30.70 -3.80 -2.68
C HIS A 340 -30.52 -4.54 -4.02
N GLN A 341 -29.94 -5.75 -4.02
CA GLN A 341 -29.80 -6.54 -5.24
C GLN A 341 -31.17 -6.87 -5.85
N HIS A 342 -32.15 -7.27 -5.04
CA HIS A 342 -33.49 -7.61 -5.52
C HIS A 342 -34.16 -6.40 -6.19
N LYS A 343 -34.06 -5.21 -5.59
CA LYS A 343 -34.57 -3.96 -6.17
C LYS A 343 -33.91 -3.66 -7.51
N VAL A 344 -32.58 -3.77 -7.61
CA VAL A 344 -31.84 -3.55 -8.86
C VAL A 344 -32.28 -4.55 -9.94
N GLN A 345 -32.39 -5.83 -9.62
CA GLN A 345 -32.82 -6.86 -10.58
C GLN A 345 -34.28 -6.68 -11.03
N ALA A 346 -35.18 -6.27 -10.12
CA ALA A 346 -36.57 -5.98 -10.46
C ALA A 346 -36.70 -4.78 -11.41
N LEU A 347 -35.85 -3.75 -11.23
CA LEU A 347 -35.76 -2.60 -12.13
C LEU A 347 -35.21 -3.00 -13.51
N GLU A 348 -34.22 -3.90 -13.57
CA GLU A 348 -33.67 -4.42 -14.84
C GLU A 348 -34.66 -5.27 -15.64
N ARG A 349 -35.60 -5.95 -14.98
CA ARG A 349 -36.59 -6.85 -15.61
C ARG A 349 -37.94 -6.19 -15.90
N ASP A 350 -38.10 -4.91 -15.55
CA ASP A 350 -39.36 -4.14 -15.65
C ASP A 350 -40.54 -4.79 -14.85
N GLU A 351 -40.21 -5.65 -13.88
CA GLU A 351 -41.14 -6.37 -13.00
C GLU A 351 -41.18 -5.68 -11.62
N PHE A 352 -41.51 -4.38 -11.61
CA PHE A 352 -41.41 -3.58 -10.39
C PHE A 352 -42.64 -3.72 -9.47
N ALA A 353 -42.61 -4.70 -8.55
CA ALA A 353 -43.59 -4.82 -7.48
C ALA A 353 -43.18 -4.00 -6.24
N MET A 354 -43.51 -2.69 -6.24
CA MET A 354 -43.16 -1.77 -5.13
C MET A 354 -43.68 -2.25 -3.76
N THR A 355 -44.81 -2.96 -3.74
CA THR A 355 -45.43 -3.47 -2.51
C THR A 355 -44.56 -4.48 -1.77
N GLU A 356 -43.90 -5.41 -2.48
CA GLU A 356 -43.06 -6.43 -1.85
C GLU A 356 -41.74 -5.84 -1.32
N ILE A 357 -41.14 -4.91 -2.07
CA ILE A 357 -39.93 -4.19 -1.66
C ILE A 357 -40.22 -3.32 -0.43
N MET A 358 -41.35 -2.60 -0.40
CA MET A 358 -41.75 -1.80 0.77
C MET A 358 -42.03 -2.70 1.98
N GLN A 359 -42.74 -3.81 1.81
CA GLN A 359 -43.01 -4.75 2.90
C GLN A 359 -41.71 -5.35 3.46
N ALA A 360 -40.75 -5.72 2.61
CA ALA A 360 -39.45 -6.19 3.06
C ALA A 360 -38.66 -5.11 3.81
N ALA A 361 -38.71 -3.86 3.33
CA ALA A 361 -38.07 -2.73 3.97
C ALA A 361 -38.66 -2.41 5.35
N ASP A 362 -39.99 -2.41 5.46
CA ASP A 362 -40.71 -2.15 6.71
C ASP A 362 -40.38 -3.22 7.75
N ASN A 363 -40.34 -4.49 7.34
CA ASN A 363 -39.93 -5.59 8.21
C ASN A 363 -38.49 -5.44 8.74
N ILE A 364 -37.56 -5.00 7.89
CA ILE A 364 -36.16 -4.74 8.31
C ILE A 364 -36.12 -3.53 9.25
N ASN A 365 -36.82 -2.44 8.90
CA ASN A 365 -36.86 -1.22 9.70
C ASN A 365 -37.46 -1.49 11.09
N GLN A 366 -38.57 -2.22 11.17
CA GLN A 366 -39.18 -2.61 12.44
C GLN A 366 -38.21 -3.45 13.28
N SER A 367 -37.49 -4.39 12.67
CA SER A 367 -36.45 -5.18 13.35
C SER A 367 -35.31 -4.29 13.89
N LEU A 368 -34.86 -3.30 13.10
CA LEU A 368 -33.83 -2.34 13.51
C LEU A 368 -34.32 -1.45 14.67
N GLN A 369 -35.54 -0.91 14.59
CA GLN A 369 -36.10 -0.05 15.64
C GLN A 369 -36.36 -0.83 16.93
N CYS A 370 -36.89 -2.06 16.86
CA CYS A 370 -37.04 -2.93 18.03
C CYS A 370 -35.68 -3.25 18.67
N GLY A 371 -34.66 -3.55 17.87
CA GLY A 371 -33.31 -3.80 18.37
C GLY A 371 -32.66 -2.56 19.00
N LEU A 372 -32.85 -1.38 18.40
CA LEU A 372 -32.36 -0.10 18.94
C LEU A 372 -33.06 0.26 20.25
N ALA A 373 -34.38 0.07 20.35
CA ALA A 373 -35.15 0.33 21.56
C ALA A 373 -34.79 -0.62 22.71
N ASN A 374 -34.61 -1.91 22.41
CA ASN A 374 -34.18 -2.88 23.41
C ASN A 374 -32.72 -2.65 23.86
N GLY A 375 -31.84 -2.26 22.93
CA GLY A 375 -30.43 -1.95 23.23
C GLY A 375 -30.25 -0.68 24.07
N THR A 376 -31.12 0.33 23.94
CA THR A 376 -31.15 1.48 24.86
C THR A 376 -31.77 1.13 26.21
N LEU A 377 -32.74 0.20 26.27
CA LEU A 377 -33.36 -0.25 27.52
C LEU A 377 -32.47 -1.19 28.36
N GLU A 378 -31.66 -2.06 27.73
CA GLU A 378 -30.64 -2.87 28.43
C GLU A 378 -29.60 -2.00 29.17
N GLY A 379 -29.33 -0.79 28.67
CA GLY A 379 -28.49 0.21 29.34
C GLY A 379 -29.19 1.03 30.44
N PHE A 380 -30.51 0.87 30.63
CA PHE A 380 -31.37 1.66 31.52
C PHE A 380 -32.24 0.79 32.46
N HIS A 381 -31.78 -0.39 32.87
CA HIS A 381 -32.38 -1.09 34.01
C HIS A 381 -31.98 -0.40 35.33
N ILE A 382 -32.75 0.61 35.71
CA ILE A 382 -32.71 1.25 37.02
C ILE A 382 -33.40 0.30 38.02
N SER A 383 -32.61 -0.40 38.83
CA SER A 383 -32.98 -0.70 40.21
C SER A 383 -32.11 0.23 41.07
N GLU A 384 -32.76 1.07 41.87
CA GLU A 384 -32.11 1.99 42.81
C GLU A 384 -31.07 1.24 43.67
N GLY A 385 -29.82 1.71 43.64
CA GLY A 385 -28.73 1.12 44.41
C GLY A 385 -27.37 1.33 43.76
N ASP A 386 -26.50 2.03 44.47
CA ASP A 386 -25.15 2.44 44.08
C ASP A 386 -24.29 1.38 43.36
N SER A 387 -23.41 1.86 42.47
CA SER A 387 -22.31 1.15 41.76
C SER A 387 -22.57 0.55 40.36
N ALA A 388 -23.81 0.46 39.85
CA ALA A 388 -24.05 -0.16 38.52
C ALA A 388 -23.94 0.80 37.32
N VAL A 389 -24.07 2.11 37.52
CA VAL A 389 -24.14 3.13 36.46
C VAL A 389 -22.82 3.28 35.67
N TYR A 390 -21.68 2.97 36.29
CA TYR A 390 -20.38 2.97 35.59
C TYR A 390 -20.09 1.70 34.77
N ASN A 391 -20.80 0.59 35.05
CA ASN A 391 -20.56 -0.70 34.38
C ASN A 391 -21.45 -0.91 33.14
N ALA A 392 -22.68 -0.36 33.12
CA ALA A 392 -23.55 -0.44 31.94
C ALA A 392 -23.11 0.48 30.78
N MET A 393 -22.37 1.55 31.07
CA MET A 393 -21.70 2.39 30.05
C MET A 393 -20.44 1.72 29.43
N SER A 394 -20.13 0.48 29.80
CA SER A 394 -18.81 -0.17 29.59
C SER A 394 -18.86 -1.53 28.87
N ASP A 395 -19.89 -1.85 28.08
CA ASP A 395 -19.90 -3.05 27.21
C ASP A 395 -19.58 -2.71 25.74
N PRO A 396 -18.36 -3.00 25.26
CA PRO A 396 -17.91 -2.59 23.92
C PRO A 396 -18.72 -3.16 22.74
N PRO A 397 -19.15 -4.45 22.74
CA PRO A 397 -19.97 -4.99 21.67
C PRO A 397 -21.33 -4.30 21.53
N THR A 398 -21.95 -3.88 22.65
CA THR A 398 -23.22 -3.15 22.60
C THR A 398 -23.06 -1.79 21.91
N LEU A 399 -21.99 -1.04 22.20
CA LEU A 399 -21.69 0.23 21.52
C LEU A 399 -21.42 0.06 20.01
N VAL A 400 -20.63 -0.96 19.65
CA VAL A 400 -20.35 -1.29 18.24
C VAL A 400 -21.66 -1.68 17.52
N SER A 401 -22.51 -2.45 18.16
CA SER A 401 -23.80 -2.87 17.61
C SER A 401 -24.76 -1.71 17.38
N LEU A 402 -24.85 -0.76 18.31
CA LEU A 402 -25.65 0.46 18.13
C LEU A 402 -25.18 1.27 16.94
N LEU A 403 -23.86 1.42 16.76
CA LEU A 403 -23.33 2.14 15.61
C LEU A 403 -23.68 1.44 14.29
N PHE A 404 -23.47 0.13 14.20
CA PHE A 404 -23.79 -0.64 13.00
C PHE A 404 -25.30 -0.63 12.70
N ALA A 405 -26.15 -0.59 13.74
CA ALA A 405 -27.60 -0.48 13.58
C ALA A 405 -28.00 0.88 12.99
N TYR A 406 -27.43 1.99 13.48
CA TYR A 406 -27.67 3.31 12.87
C TYR A 406 -27.17 3.37 11.41
N MET A 407 -26.01 2.78 11.13
CA MET A 407 -25.50 2.67 9.76
C MET A 407 -26.42 1.83 8.86
N ALA A 408 -26.99 0.74 9.38
CA ALA A 408 -27.97 -0.08 8.69
C ALA A 408 -29.25 0.70 8.38
N SER A 409 -29.74 1.52 9.31
CA SER A 409 -30.90 2.39 9.08
C SER A 409 -30.64 3.41 7.96
N VAL A 410 -29.46 4.03 7.93
CA VAL A 410 -29.06 4.93 6.84
C VAL A 410 -29.00 4.17 5.50
N TYR A 411 -28.36 3.00 5.47
CA TYR A 411 -28.25 2.18 4.27
C TYR A 411 -29.63 1.76 3.74
N LEU A 412 -30.52 1.28 4.61
CA LEU A 412 -31.88 0.92 4.25
C LEU A 412 -32.66 2.11 3.68
N HIS A 413 -32.59 3.28 4.30
CA HIS A 413 -33.24 4.49 3.80
C HIS A 413 -32.77 4.84 2.38
N LEU A 414 -31.46 4.73 2.12
CA LEU A 414 -30.87 4.99 0.81
C LEU A 414 -31.26 3.94 -0.23
N VAL A 415 -31.34 2.66 0.14
CA VAL A 415 -31.85 1.60 -0.75
C VAL A 415 -33.28 1.91 -1.18
N ILE A 416 -34.13 2.41 -0.29
CA ILE A 416 -35.55 2.66 -0.57
C ILE A 416 -35.78 3.98 -1.28
N HIS A 417 -35.30 5.08 -0.71
CA HIS A 417 -35.62 6.45 -1.12
C HIS A 417 -34.54 7.10 -2.00
N GLY A 418 -33.38 6.46 -2.18
CA GLY A 418 -32.22 7.08 -2.82
C GLY A 418 -31.77 8.31 -2.03
N PHE A 419 -31.39 9.38 -2.73
CA PHE A 419 -31.02 10.67 -2.12
C PHE A 419 -32.22 11.60 -1.86
N GLY A 420 -33.45 11.13 -2.04
CA GLY A 420 -34.63 11.88 -1.62
C GLY A 420 -34.79 11.80 -0.10
N LYS A 421 -35.31 12.87 0.52
CA LYS A 421 -35.71 12.89 1.95
C LYS A 421 -34.58 12.68 2.98
N LEU A 422 -33.36 13.09 2.65
CA LEU A 422 -32.18 13.00 3.53
C LEU A 422 -32.34 13.72 4.88
N GLU A 423 -33.21 14.72 4.95
CA GLU A 423 -33.58 15.42 6.19
C GLU A 423 -34.13 14.46 7.26
N GLU A 424 -34.74 13.33 6.86
CA GLU A 424 -35.23 12.30 7.77
C GLU A 424 -34.07 11.53 8.47
N LEU A 425 -32.83 11.64 7.96
CA LEU A 425 -31.65 10.97 8.51
C LEU A 425 -30.85 11.82 9.51
N ASP A 426 -31.16 13.11 9.67
CA ASP A 426 -30.36 14.04 10.49
C ASP A 426 -30.25 13.58 11.95
N SER A 427 -31.35 13.10 12.53
CA SER A 427 -31.38 12.57 13.91
C SER A 427 -30.55 11.29 14.05
N THR A 428 -30.65 10.39 13.08
CA THR A 428 -29.94 9.10 13.03
C THR A 428 -28.43 9.30 12.88
N ILE A 429 -28.01 10.18 11.97
CA ILE A 429 -26.60 10.52 11.73
C ILE A 429 -26.01 11.23 12.96
N SER A 430 -26.76 12.16 13.56
CA SER A 430 -26.32 12.87 14.77
C SER A 430 -26.10 11.92 15.95
N ALA A 431 -27.00 10.95 16.15
CA ALA A 431 -26.85 9.93 17.19
C ALA A 431 -25.61 9.06 16.98
N ALA A 432 -25.37 8.59 15.75
CA ALA A 432 -24.19 7.81 15.40
C ALA A 432 -22.87 8.57 15.62
N ILE A 433 -22.82 9.85 15.23
CA ILE A 433 -21.66 10.72 15.45
C ILE A 433 -21.40 10.94 16.94
N ASN A 434 -22.45 11.14 17.74
CA ASN A 434 -22.32 11.36 19.18
C ASN A 434 -21.70 10.14 19.88
N ILE A 435 -22.17 8.92 19.57
CA ILE A 435 -21.61 7.68 20.13
C ILE A 435 -20.13 7.55 19.78
N LEU A 436 -19.76 7.79 18.52
CA LEU A 436 -18.37 7.73 18.06
C LEU A 436 -17.45 8.76 18.74
N GLN A 437 -17.97 9.94 19.08
CA GLN A 437 -17.17 11.02 19.67
C GLN A 437 -17.05 10.92 21.19
N THR A 438 -18.05 10.36 21.87
CA THR A 438 -18.15 10.47 23.33
C THR A 438 -18.11 9.14 24.07
N GLN A 439 -18.46 8.02 23.43
CA GLN A 439 -18.72 6.75 24.13
C GLN A 439 -17.78 5.61 23.75
N VAL A 440 -17.13 5.61 22.58
CA VAL A 440 -16.25 4.49 22.16
C VAL A 440 -14.81 4.69 22.66
N PRO A 441 -14.30 3.82 23.56
CA PRO A 441 -12.91 3.90 24.01
C PRO A 441 -11.93 3.56 22.88
N VAL A 442 -10.74 4.17 22.93
CA VAL A 442 -9.71 4.06 21.87
C VAL A 442 -9.36 2.61 21.51
N GLN A 443 -9.26 1.77 22.53
CA GLN A 443 -8.90 0.36 22.40
C GLN A 443 -9.92 -0.47 21.59
N HIS A 444 -11.14 0.04 21.40
CA HIS A 444 -12.21 -0.63 20.66
C HIS A 444 -12.43 -0.07 19.25
N LEU A 445 -11.73 1.00 18.87
CA LEU A 445 -11.77 1.53 17.50
C LEU A 445 -11.27 0.54 16.45
N PRO A 446 -10.23 -0.29 16.70
CA PRO A 446 -9.89 -1.37 15.78
C PRO A 446 -11.06 -2.32 15.51
N ALA A 447 -12.01 -2.53 16.42
CA ALA A 447 -13.17 -3.38 16.17
C ALA A 447 -14.17 -2.74 15.20
N LEU A 448 -14.36 -1.42 15.32
CA LEU A 448 -15.16 -0.63 14.38
C LEU A 448 -14.51 -0.55 13.00
N VAL A 449 -13.18 -0.54 12.99
CA VAL A 449 -12.37 -0.38 11.79
C VAL A 449 -12.03 -1.72 11.14
N ALA A 450 -11.87 -2.83 11.86
CA ALA A 450 -11.33 -4.10 11.34
C ALA A 450 -11.98 -4.59 10.02
N PRO A 451 -13.31 -4.38 9.79
CA PRO A 451 -13.94 -4.70 8.51
C PRO A 451 -13.73 -3.64 7.41
N PHE A 452 -13.58 -2.36 7.79
CA PHE A 452 -13.46 -1.20 6.90
C PHE A 452 -12.02 -0.64 6.81
N GLY A 453 -11.09 -1.29 7.52
CA GLY A 453 -9.76 -0.82 7.92
C GLY A 453 -8.67 -1.09 6.91
N ILE A 454 -9.06 -1.33 5.66
CA ILE A 454 -8.21 -1.71 4.54
C ILE A 454 -7.46 -0.50 3.94
N LYS A 455 -7.60 0.66 4.59
CA LYS A 455 -6.76 1.86 4.39
C LYS A 455 -6.08 2.38 5.68
N LEU A 456 -6.21 1.70 6.83
CA LEU A 456 -5.90 2.29 8.14
C LEU A 456 -4.50 2.03 8.71
N VAL A 457 -3.55 1.57 7.89
CA VAL A 457 -2.10 1.78 8.12
C VAL A 457 -1.52 2.84 7.16
N GLN A 458 -2.37 3.50 6.37
CA GLN A 458 -1.99 4.63 5.51
C GLN A 458 -3.01 5.76 5.60
N SER A 459 -3.00 6.52 6.69
CA SER A 459 -3.10 7.98 6.56
C SER A 459 -2.84 8.72 7.86
N HIS A 460 -1.93 9.69 7.81
CA HIS A 460 -1.94 10.85 8.68
C HIS A 460 -2.21 12.08 7.80
N PRO A 461 -2.77 13.16 8.37
CA PRO A 461 -4.21 13.43 8.42
C PRO A 461 -4.72 14.23 7.19
N LEU A 462 -6.04 14.42 7.04
CA LEU A 462 -6.70 15.47 6.25
C LEU A 462 -7.32 16.53 7.20
N ARG A 463 -7.33 17.82 6.83
CA ARG A 463 -8.36 18.82 7.16
C ARG A 463 -8.87 19.15 5.75
N ALA A 464 -10.15 18.88 5.56
CA ALA A 464 -11.22 19.67 4.97
C ALA A 464 -12.44 19.03 5.67
N MET A 465 -13.33 19.70 6.39
CA MET A 465 -13.98 20.98 6.15
C MET A 465 -14.34 21.64 7.49
N GLY A 466 -14.44 22.97 7.45
CA GLY A 466 -15.19 23.83 8.35
C GLY A 466 -14.93 25.26 7.88
N ARG A 467 -15.89 26.10 7.50
CA ARG A 467 -17.35 26.12 7.64
C ARG A 467 -17.91 27.06 6.55
N ARG A 468 -19.13 26.82 6.07
CA ARG A 468 -20.32 27.67 6.28
C ARG A 468 -21.55 26.97 5.70
N GLY A 469 -22.69 27.25 6.35
CA GLY A 469 -23.90 26.42 6.34
C GLY A 469 -24.56 26.28 4.98
N MET A 470 -24.83 25.03 4.62
CA MET A 470 -25.82 24.60 3.65
C MET A 470 -26.34 23.25 4.14
N GLY A 471 -27.66 23.06 4.06
CA GLY A 471 -28.36 21.89 4.59
C GLY A 471 -27.92 20.60 3.91
N LEU A 472 -28.08 19.47 4.60
CA LEU A 472 -27.63 18.14 4.13
C LEU A 472 -28.22 17.78 2.76
N SER A 473 -29.42 18.30 2.46
CA SER A 473 -30.13 18.22 1.18
C SER A 473 -29.38 18.91 0.01
N GLU A 474 -28.83 20.12 0.22
CA GLU A 474 -28.16 20.90 -0.83
C GLU A 474 -26.78 20.33 -1.21
N LYS A 475 -26.09 19.66 -0.27
CA LYS A 475 -24.80 19.02 -0.53
C LYS A 475 -24.90 17.77 -1.40
N LEU A 476 -26.06 17.09 -1.36
CA LEU A 476 -26.31 15.89 -2.16
C LEU A 476 -26.85 16.21 -3.55
N GLN A 477 -27.51 17.36 -3.70
CA GLN A 477 -28.02 17.83 -4.99
C GLN A 477 -26.95 18.54 -5.85
N ALA A 478 -25.98 19.22 -5.23
CA ALA A 478 -24.89 19.90 -5.95
C ALA A 478 -23.82 18.96 -6.55
N ALA A 479 -23.78 17.70 -6.11
CA ALA A 479 -22.82 16.71 -6.61
C ALA A 479 -23.28 15.96 -7.89
N TYR A 480 -24.49 16.24 -8.42
CA TYR A 480 -25.18 15.40 -9.41
C TYR A 480 -25.86 16.16 -10.57
N CYS A 481 -25.28 17.26 -11.05
CA CYS A 481 -25.78 17.91 -12.27
C CYS A 481 -24.65 18.42 -13.17
N PRO A 482 -24.35 17.76 -14.30
CA PRO A 482 -23.77 18.45 -15.43
C PRO A 482 -24.91 19.11 -16.21
N ALA A 483 -24.90 20.44 -16.24
CA ALA A 483 -25.73 21.21 -17.15
C ALA A 483 -25.41 20.80 -18.61
N LEU A 484 -26.43 20.32 -19.34
CA LEU A 484 -26.45 20.28 -20.80
C LEU A 484 -27.54 21.25 -21.29
N PRO A 485 -27.35 21.92 -22.44
CA PRO A 485 -28.15 23.07 -22.82
C PRO A 485 -29.60 22.70 -23.17
N LEU A 486 -30.53 23.53 -22.70
CA LEU A 486 -31.89 23.62 -23.21
C LEU A 486 -31.87 24.04 -24.69
N ASN A 487 -31.99 23.07 -25.60
CA ASN A 487 -32.79 23.18 -26.83
C ASN A 487 -32.62 21.94 -27.71
N THR A 488 -33.52 20.97 -27.56
CA THR A 488 -34.26 20.31 -28.66
C THR A 488 -35.21 19.29 -28.04
N ALA A 489 -36.50 19.44 -28.35
CA ALA A 489 -37.58 18.66 -27.77
C ALA A 489 -37.90 17.40 -28.59
N ARG A 490 -38.46 16.43 -27.85
CA ARG A 490 -39.40 15.35 -28.25
C ARG A 490 -38.82 14.03 -28.78
N ASN A 491 -39.27 12.98 -28.09
CA ASN A 491 -39.23 11.54 -28.37
C ASN A 491 -37.91 10.84 -28.02
N TYR A 492 -37.83 10.25 -26.81
CA TYR A 492 -37.17 8.98 -26.47
C TYR A 492 -37.31 8.75 -24.94
N SER A 493 -38.35 8.03 -24.51
CA SER A 493 -38.58 7.67 -23.10
C SER A 493 -38.40 6.15 -22.92
N SER A 494 -37.19 5.73 -22.53
CA SER A 494 -36.92 4.47 -21.79
C SER A 494 -35.45 4.30 -21.43
N SER A 495 -34.49 4.98 -22.08
CA SER A 495 -33.06 4.74 -21.83
C SER A 495 -32.39 5.62 -20.76
N TYR A 496 -33.10 6.61 -20.19
CA TYR A 496 -32.53 7.55 -19.21
C TYR A 496 -32.64 7.08 -17.75
N THR A 497 -33.52 6.12 -17.45
CA THR A 497 -33.70 5.55 -16.11
C THR A 497 -32.53 4.61 -15.75
N TYR A 498 -32.06 3.82 -16.73
CA TYR A 498 -30.95 2.87 -16.60
C TYR A 498 -29.60 3.54 -16.25
N SER A 499 -29.37 4.77 -16.72
CA SER A 499 -28.14 5.54 -16.44
C SER A 499 -28.08 6.12 -15.03
N ARG A 500 -29.23 6.24 -14.36
CA ARG A 500 -29.36 6.79 -13.01
C ARG A 500 -29.14 5.73 -11.93
N GLU A 501 -29.41 4.47 -12.24
CA GLU A 501 -29.23 3.33 -11.34
C GLU A 501 -27.77 2.84 -11.27
N LEU A 502 -27.02 2.90 -12.37
CA LEU A 502 -25.55 2.73 -12.37
C LEU A 502 -24.83 3.81 -11.51
N TYR A 503 -25.48 4.96 -11.33
CA TYR A 503 -25.02 6.01 -10.43
C TYR A 503 -25.27 5.62 -8.96
N ILE A 504 -26.38 4.95 -8.64
CA ILE A 504 -26.66 4.45 -7.29
C ILE A 504 -25.58 3.45 -6.84
N GLU A 505 -25.10 2.59 -7.76
CA GLU A 505 -24.01 1.64 -7.52
C GLU A 505 -22.68 2.34 -7.14
N LYS A 506 -22.30 3.40 -7.86
CA LYS A 506 -21.15 4.26 -7.51
C LYS A 506 -21.35 5.07 -6.23
N THR A 507 -22.60 5.35 -5.85
CA THR A 507 -22.90 6.19 -4.68
C THR A 507 -23.00 5.38 -3.39
N MET A 508 -23.48 4.14 -3.45
CA MET A 508 -23.45 3.22 -2.31
C MET A 508 -22.02 2.89 -1.88
N LEU A 509 -21.09 2.80 -2.85
CA LEU A 509 -19.65 2.72 -2.59
C LEU A 509 -19.16 3.92 -1.77
N ASN A 510 -19.60 5.14 -2.12
CA ASN A 510 -19.26 6.40 -1.45
C ASN A 510 -19.91 6.55 -0.06
N ILE A 511 -21.08 5.94 0.18
CA ILE A 511 -21.80 5.96 1.46
C ILE A 511 -21.11 5.06 2.50
N PHE A 512 -20.62 3.88 2.10
CA PHE A 512 -19.77 3.07 2.97
C PHE A 512 -18.37 3.66 3.11
N GLN A 513 -17.88 4.40 2.12
CA GLN A 513 -16.70 5.24 2.25
C GLN A 513 -16.89 6.34 3.30
N PHE A 514 -18.07 6.94 3.37
CA PHE A 514 -18.44 7.95 4.38
C PHE A 514 -18.54 7.36 5.79
N ALA A 515 -19.10 6.15 5.92
CA ALA A 515 -19.09 5.38 7.18
C ALA A 515 -17.65 5.05 7.63
N ALA A 516 -16.82 4.57 6.69
CA ALA A 516 -15.40 4.30 6.91
C ALA A 516 -14.61 5.58 7.23
N ASP A 517 -14.96 6.73 6.66
CA ASP A 517 -14.34 8.03 6.95
C ASP A 517 -14.78 8.61 8.31
N THR A 518 -15.98 8.28 8.79
CA THR A 518 -16.47 8.63 10.13
C THR A 518 -15.73 7.80 11.20
N ILE A 519 -15.56 6.51 10.94
CA ILE A 519 -14.72 5.59 11.73
C ILE A 519 -13.24 6.05 11.70
N ARG A 520 -12.73 6.52 10.55
CA ARG A 520 -11.39 7.10 10.38
C ARG A 520 -11.16 8.37 11.19
N GLN A 521 -12.18 9.23 11.37
CA GLN A 521 -12.09 10.40 12.25
C GLN A 521 -12.02 10.00 13.73
N ALA A 522 -12.78 9.00 14.15
CA ALA A 522 -12.77 8.51 15.52
C ALA A 522 -11.41 7.88 15.88
N THR A 523 -10.83 7.05 14.99
CA THR A 523 -9.48 6.45 15.15
C THR A 523 -8.37 7.50 15.22
N LYS A 524 -8.53 8.64 14.53
CA LYS A 524 -7.58 9.75 14.55
C LYS A 524 -7.57 10.52 15.88
N ILE A 525 -8.73 10.77 16.48
CA ILE A 525 -8.87 11.45 17.79
C ILE A 525 -8.27 10.57 18.90
N ALA A 526 -8.53 9.28 18.81
CA ALA A 526 -8.12 8.30 19.79
C ALA A 526 -6.61 7.99 19.76
N PHE A 527 -6.01 7.94 18.55
CA PHE A 527 -4.56 7.86 18.38
C PHE A 527 -3.82 9.12 18.88
N GLN A 528 -4.48 10.29 18.84
CA GLN A 528 -3.94 11.55 19.37
C GLN A 528 -4.00 11.61 20.91
N LEU A 529 -4.97 10.95 21.54
CA LEU A 529 -5.08 10.84 23.00
C LEU A 529 -4.07 9.82 23.59
N LEU A 530 -3.78 8.73 22.87
CA LEU A 530 -2.83 7.69 23.31
C LEU A 530 -1.34 8.06 23.16
N THR A 531 -1.01 9.05 22.33
CA THR A 531 0.39 9.43 22.03
C THR A 531 0.93 10.59 22.88
N GLY A 532 0.16 11.05 23.88
CA GLY A 532 0.68 11.92 24.94
C GLY A 532 1.10 13.34 24.49
N THR A 533 0.68 13.81 23.32
CA THR A 533 0.87 15.22 22.94
C THR A 533 -0.32 16.04 23.40
N TYR A 534 -0.42 16.26 24.71
CA TYR A 534 -1.27 17.26 25.32
C TYR A 534 -0.38 18.40 25.84
N ILE A 535 -0.30 19.50 25.10
CA ILE A 535 0.02 20.79 25.69
C ILE A 535 -1.31 21.52 25.80
N ALA A 536 -1.86 21.56 27.01
CA ALA A 536 -2.80 22.60 27.44
C ALA A 536 -2.04 23.94 27.42
N ALA A 537 -2.60 25.12 27.15
CA ALA A 537 -3.92 25.70 27.39
C ALA A 537 -4.00 27.04 26.57
N PRO A 538 -4.91 28.01 26.85
CA PRO A 538 -6.22 27.99 27.49
C PRO A 538 -7.33 28.55 26.58
N ILE A 539 -8.56 28.47 27.07
CA ILE A 539 -9.71 29.23 26.58
C ILE A 539 -9.56 30.69 27.02
N SER A 540 -9.54 31.60 26.04
CA SER A 540 -10.26 32.89 25.97
C SER A 540 -9.47 33.84 25.08
N ASP A 541 -10.02 34.23 23.94
CA ASP A 541 -10.49 35.61 23.79
C ASP A 541 -11.23 35.78 22.45
N SER A 542 -12.40 36.38 22.56
CA SER A 542 -13.18 36.87 21.44
C SER A 542 -12.52 38.10 20.86
N THR A 543 -11.59 37.95 19.91
CA THR A 543 -11.17 39.01 18.95
C THR A 543 -10.07 38.50 18.01
N LEU A 544 -10.42 37.97 16.82
CA LEU A 544 -9.43 37.81 15.74
C LEU A 544 -9.96 38.48 14.47
N ALA A 545 -9.18 39.44 13.98
CA ALA A 545 -9.37 40.16 12.73
C ALA A 545 -9.53 39.18 11.54
N PRO A 546 -10.27 39.58 10.48
CA PRO A 546 -10.52 38.74 9.32
C PRO A 546 -9.20 38.27 8.68
N ARG A 547 -8.99 36.95 8.59
CA ARG A 547 -7.82 36.36 7.91
C ARG A 547 -7.90 36.66 6.41
N THR A 548 -7.00 37.49 5.91
CA THR A 548 -6.83 37.82 4.48
C THR A 548 -6.34 36.60 3.70
N MET A 549 -6.91 36.35 2.52
CA MET A 549 -6.50 35.27 1.62
C MET A 549 -5.09 35.52 1.08
N LYS A 550 -4.18 34.55 1.24
CA LYS A 550 -2.80 34.60 0.74
C LYS A 550 -2.70 34.14 -0.71
N HIS A 551 -1.88 34.78 -1.55
CA HIS A 551 -1.70 34.39 -2.95
C HIS A 551 -0.36 33.68 -3.15
N ILE A 552 -0.42 32.41 -3.56
CA ILE A 552 0.75 31.60 -3.90
C ILE A 552 0.87 31.52 -5.43
N VAL A 553 1.98 31.97 -5.98
CA VAL A 553 2.28 31.85 -7.42
C VAL A 553 3.33 30.76 -7.61
N ILE A 554 3.07 29.82 -8.52
CA ILE A 554 3.98 28.74 -8.88
C ILE A 554 4.34 28.90 -10.36
N LEU A 555 5.63 29.02 -10.66
CA LEU A 555 6.14 29.15 -12.02
C LEU A 555 6.68 27.81 -12.50
N GLY A 556 6.02 27.18 -13.48
CA GLY A 556 6.43 25.94 -14.12
C GLY A 556 5.40 24.81 -13.95
N GLY A 557 4.76 24.41 -15.05
CA GLY A 557 3.76 23.34 -15.10
C GLY A 557 4.33 21.96 -15.43
N SER A 558 5.37 21.52 -14.73
CA SER A 558 5.96 20.18 -14.87
C SER A 558 6.02 19.46 -13.51
N ILE A 559 6.79 18.39 -13.38
CA ILE A 559 6.85 17.48 -12.22
C ILE A 559 6.88 18.24 -10.89
N ALA A 560 7.79 19.20 -10.72
CA ALA A 560 7.95 19.94 -9.46
C ALA A 560 6.78 20.89 -9.17
N GLY A 561 6.31 21.65 -10.16
CA GLY A 561 5.23 22.63 -9.97
C GLY A 561 3.86 21.99 -9.84
N ILE A 562 3.54 21.00 -10.68
CA ILE A 562 2.26 20.25 -10.61
C ILE A 562 2.15 19.52 -9.27
N SER A 563 3.20 18.81 -8.86
CA SER A 563 3.19 18.13 -7.55
C SER A 563 3.04 19.11 -6.39
N THR A 564 3.74 20.25 -6.42
CA THR A 564 3.65 21.27 -5.39
C THR A 564 2.24 21.88 -5.31
N ALA A 565 1.66 22.21 -6.47
CA ALA A 565 0.30 22.77 -6.56
C ALA A 565 -0.73 21.79 -5.98
N HIS A 566 -0.76 20.53 -6.42
CA HIS A 566 -1.67 19.52 -5.88
C HIS A 566 -1.49 19.30 -4.38
N ARG A 567 -0.23 19.17 -3.91
CA ARG A 567 0.08 18.96 -2.49
C ARG A 567 -0.33 20.14 -1.62
N LEU A 568 -0.21 21.38 -2.11
CA LEU A 568 -0.71 22.57 -1.42
C LEU A 568 -2.24 22.60 -1.43
N LEU A 569 -2.89 22.43 -2.58
CA LEU A 569 -4.36 22.46 -2.70
C LEU A 569 -5.04 21.39 -1.83
N LYS A 570 -4.50 20.17 -1.79
CA LYS A 570 -4.97 19.09 -0.89
C LYS A 570 -4.80 19.41 0.60
N LYS A 571 -3.99 20.42 0.94
CA LYS A 571 -3.78 20.92 2.29
C LYS A 571 -4.36 22.33 2.50
N ALA A 572 -5.04 22.94 1.53
CA ALA A 572 -5.52 24.32 1.63
C ALA A 572 -6.53 24.52 2.76
N SER A 573 -7.48 23.59 2.89
CA SER A 573 -8.43 23.53 3.99
C SER A 573 -7.78 23.19 5.35
N LYS A 574 -6.47 22.90 5.37
CA LYS A 574 -5.67 22.81 6.58
C LYS A 574 -4.95 24.07 7.01
N ALA A 575 -4.87 25.10 6.18
CA ALA A 575 -3.99 26.22 6.42
C ALA A 575 -4.78 27.53 6.54
N ALA A 576 -4.06 28.65 6.60
CA ALA A 576 -4.65 29.95 6.29
C ALA A 576 -5.28 29.91 4.89
N PRO A 577 -6.35 30.69 4.62
CA PRO A 577 -6.96 30.74 3.29
C PRO A 577 -5.92 31.21 2.26
N PHE A 578 -5.74 30.45 1.17
CA PHE A 578 -4.86 30.85 0.08
C PHE A 578 -5.41 30.47 -1.30
N LYS A 579 -5.03 31.24 -2.32
CA LYS A 579 -5.24 30.97 -3.74
C LYS A 579 -3.91 30.57 -4.39
N ILE A 580 -3.92 29.58 -5.27
CA ILE A 580 -2.77 29.19 -6.08
C ILE A 580 -2.97 29.67 -7.52
N THR A 581 -1.95 30.28 -8.09
CA THR A 581 -1.85 30.50 -9.53
C THR A 581 -0.66 29.73 -10.08
N LEU A 582 -0.92 28.72 -10.92
CA LEU A 582 0.11 27.97 -11.63
C LEU A 582 0.31 28.59 -13.02
N VAL A 583 1.52 29.01 -13.31
CA VAL A 583 1.89 29.64 -14.59
C VAL A 583 2.81 28.71 -15.37
N SER A 584 2.48 28.44 -16.63
CA SER A 584 3.29 27.60 -17.50
C SER A 584 3.15 28.06 -18.95
N PRO A 585 4.23 28.11 -19.76
CA PRO A 585 4.07 28.36 -21.19
C PRO A 585 3.49 27.15 -21.93
N ASN A 586 3.51 25.97 -21.28
CA ASN A 586 2.99 24.72 -21.82
C ASN A 586 1.57 24.47 -21.30
N THR A 587 0.66 24.12 -22.21
CA THR A 587 -0.72 23.69 -21.90
C THR A 587 -0.80 22.25 -21.40
N HIS A 588 0.21 21.43 -21.70
CA HIS A 588 0.28 20.02 -21.30
C HIS A 588 1.49 19.74 -20.41
N PHE A 589 1.27 18.83 -19.46
CA PHE A 589 2.31 18.21 -18.68
C PHE A 589 3.06 17.20 -19.56
N TYR A 590 4.32 17.50 -19.85
CA TYR A 590 5.18 16.64 -20.65
C TYR A 590 5.96 15.63 -19.81
N TRP A 591 5.78 14.33 -20.06
CA TRP A 591 6.46 13.21 -19.40
C TRP A 591 7.82 12.91 -20.04
N ASN A 592 8.75 13.84 -19.88
CA ASN A 592 10.08 13.77 -20.51
C ASN A 592 10.93 12.56 -20.04
N VAL A 593 10.58 11.90 -18.94
CA VAL A 593 11.22 10.65 -18.47
C VAL A 593 11.11 9.54 -19.52
N ALA A 594 10.04 9.52 -20.31
CA ALA A 594 9.82 8.54 -21.39
C ALA A 594 10.34 9.00 -22.76
N SER A 595 10.84 10.25 -22.88
CA SER A 595 11.34 10.82 -24.13
C SER A 595 12.47 10.01 -24.81
N PRO A 596 13.37 9.30 -24.10
CA PRO A 596 14.37 8.45 -24.76
C PRO A 596 13.78 7.32 -25.61
N ARG A 597 12.60 6.80 -25.26
CA ARG A 597 11.88 5.83 -26.11
C ARG A 597 10.89 6.53 -27.03
N GLY A 598 10.35 7.68 -26.61
CA GLY A 598 9.47 8.52 -27.43
C GLY A 598 10.11 8.99 -28.74
N LEU A 599 11.45 9.05 -28.86
CA LEU A 599 12.11 9.38 -30.13
C LEU A 599 11.99 8.28 -31.21
N ILE A 600 11.63 7.05 -30.82
CA ILE A 600 11.44 5.95 -31.77
C ILE A 600 10.03 6.05 -32.36
N PRO A 601 9.87 6.15 -33.69
CA PRO A 601 8.55 6.27 -34.32
C PRO A 601 7.59 5.16 -33.91
N GLY A 602 6.39 5.54 -33.46
CA GLY A 602 5.30 4.64 -33.10
C GLY A 602 5.48 3.87 -31.78
N GLU A 603 6.44 4.26 -30.93
CA GLU A 603 6.60 3.64 -29.61
C GLU A 603 5.72 4.26 -28.51
N PHE A 604 5.42 5.56 -28.62
CA PHE A 604 4.46 6.26 -27.77
C PHE A 604 3.61 7.20 -28.62
N ASP A 605 2.32 7.21 -28.33
CA ASP A 605 1.41 8.24 -28.82
C ASP A 605 1.53 9.52 -27.97
N ASP A 606 1.02 10.64 -28.48
CA ASP A 606 1.10 11.93 -27.81
C ASP A 606 0.45 11.89 -26.42
N GLU A 607 -0.68 11.20 -26.27
CA GLU A 607 -1.44 11.10 -25.01
C GLU A 607 -0.66 10.35 -23.93
N GLN A 608 0.30 9.51 -24.33
CA GLN A 608 1.20 8.79 -23.42
C GLN A 608 2.37 9.65 -22.96
N LEU A 609 2.61 10.80 -23.58
CA LEU A 609 3.70 11.72 -23.24
C LEU A 609 3.21 13.09 -22.78
N PHE A 610 1.98 13.47 -23.12
CA PHE A 610 1.41 14.80 -22.85
C PHE A 610 0.02 14.67 -22.25
N GLN A 611 -0.22 15.30 -21.09
CA GLN A 611 -1.55 15.39 -20.48
C GLN A 611 -1.97 16.86 -20.26
N PRO A 612 -3.21 17.26 -20.55
CA PRO A 612 -3.64 18.65 -20.35
C PRO A 612 -3.53 19.08 -18.87
N ILE A 613 -2.79 20.17 -18.59
CA ILE A 613 -2.59 20.63 -17.21
C ILE A 613 -3.91 21.09 -16.60
N ALA A 614 -4.65 21.95 -17.31
CA ALA A 614 -5.89 22.55 -16.79
C ALA A 614 -6.94 21.49 -16.37
N ALA A 615 -7.08 20.42 -17.16
CA ALA A 615 -8.01 19.33 -16.86
C ALA A 615 -7.66 18.61 -15.56
N GLY A 616 -6.36 18.43 -15.29
CA GLY A 616 -5.84 17.79 -14.08
C GLY A 616 -6.13 18.55 -12.78
N PHE A 617 -6.51 19.82 -12.87
CA PHE A 617 -6.88 20.67 -11.72
C PHE A 617 -8.38 21.04 -11.68
N SER A 618 -9.22 20.48 -12.55
CA SER A 618 -10.65 20.77 -12.64
C SER A 618 -11.45 20.47 -11.36
N GLN A 619 -10.93 19.59 -10.50
CA GLN A 619 -11.46 19.24 -9.19
C GLN A 619 -11.29 20.35 -8.13
N TYR A 620 -10.49 21.38 -8.40
CA TYR A 620 -10.30 22.51 -7.48
C TYR A 620 -11.13 23.71 -7.93
N PRO A 621 -11.84 24.39 -7.01
CA PRO A 621 -12.66 25.53 -7.37
C PRO A 621 -11.81 26.73 -7.82
N ALA A 622 -12.37 27.54 -8.71
CA ALA A 622 -11.67 28.64 -9.39
C ALA A 622 -11.22 29.77 -8.45
N ASP A 623 -11.81 29.87 -7.26
CA ASP A 623 -11.38 30.79 -6.20
C ASP A 623 -10.10 30.33 -5.50
N GLN A 624 -9.78 29.03 -5.54
CA GLN A 624 -8.58 28.44 -4.94
C GLN A 624 -7.47 28.15 -5.94
N PHE A 625 -7.79 27.92 -7.22
CA PHE A 625 -6.80 27.60 -8.24
C PHE A 625 -7.06 28.32 -9.56
N GLU A 626 -5.99 28.85 -10.15
CA GLU A 626 -5.98 29.40 -11.50
C GLU A 626 -4.77 28.85 -12.27
N PHE A 627 -5.00 28.33 -13.48
CA PHE A 627 -3.94 27.98 -14.41
C PHE A 627 -3.81 29.07 -15.48
N ILE A 628 -2.59 29.56 -15.71
CA ILE A 628 -2.31 30.59 -16.71
C ILE A 628 -1.28 30.06 -17.70
N THR A 629 -1.67 30.03 -18.97
CA THR A 629 -0.76 29.73 -20.08
C THR A 629 0.06 30.98 -20.45
N ALA A 630 1.23 31.13 -19.84
CA ALA A 630 2.16 32.24 -20.08
C ALA A 630 3.58 31.87 -19.61
N SER A 631 4.58 32.61 -20.10
CA SER A 631 5.94 32.53 -19.55
C SER A 631 6.19 33.68 -18.55
N ALA A 632 7.05 33.45 -17.56
CA ALA A 632 7.53 34.54 -16.69
C ALA A 632 8.66 35.29 -17.41
N GLU A 633 8.53 36.61 -17.50
CA GLU A 633 9.52 37.49 -18.13
C GLU A 633 10.42 38.16 -17.10
N SER A 634 9.86 38.55 -15.95
CA SER A 634 10.64 39.15 -14.85
C SER A 634 9.99 38.90 -13.49
N VAL A 635 10.80 38.74 -12.45
CA VAL A 635 10.35 38.70 -11.05
C VAL A 635 10.99 39.85 -10.27
N ASP A 636 10.15 40.69 -9.67
CA ASP A 636 10.55 41.64 -8.64
C ASP A 636 10.29 41.00 -7.26
N VAL A 637 11.37 40.59 -6.60
CA VAL A 637 11.32 39.94 -5.30
C VAL A 637 10.95 40.92 -4.19
N GLN A 638 11.34 42.19 -4.31
CA GLN A 638 11.03 43.19 -3.28
C GLN A 638 9.60 43.70 -3.40
N ALA A 639 9.14 43.99 -4.62
CA ALA A 639 7.75 44.36 -4.87
C ALA A 639 6.78 43.16 -4.85
N LYS A 640 7.28 41.94 -4.64
CA LYS A 640 6.54 40.67 -4.66
C LYS A 640 5.63 40.53 -5.89
N LYS A 641 6.23 40.69 -7.07
CA LYS A 641 5.51 40.76 -8.34
C LYS A 641 6.18 39.94 -9.43
N VAL A 642 5.38 39.23 -10.23
CA VAL A 642 5.82 38.53 -11.45
C VAL A 642 5.20 39.22 -12.66
N THR A 643 6.01 39.53 -13.66
CA THR A 643 5.57 39.97 -14.98
C THR A 643 5.56 38.77 -15.91
N LEU A 644 4.42 38.53 -16.56
CA LEU A 644 4.19 37.46 -17.50
C LEU A 644 4.24 37.98 -18.94
N SER A 645 4.49 37.07 -19.88
CA SER A 645 4.38 37.33 -21.31
C SER A 645 3.03 37.97 -21.67
N GLY A 646 3.09 39.05 -22.45
CA GLY A 646 1.93 39.90 -22.74
C GLY A 646 1.71 41.01 -21.70
N SER A 647 2.73 41.34 -20.90
CA SER A 647 2.72 42.43 -19.90
C SER A 647 1.70 42.29 -18.76
N ARG A 648 1.10 41.11 -18.58
CA ARG A 648 0.23 40.83 -17.42
C ARG A 648 1.10 40.73 -16.17
N SER A 649 0.70 41.44 -15.11
CA SER A 649 1.39 41.41 -13.82
C SER A 649 0.59 40.65 -12.77
N ILE A 650 1.27 39.86 -11.93
CA ILE A 650 0.67 39.11 -10.83
C ILE A 650 1.47 39.39 -9.54
N SER A 651 0.80 39.92 -8.52
CA SER A 651 1.37 40.04 -7.17
C SER A 651 1.30 38.70 -6.44
N TYR A 652 2.20 38.45 -5.49
CA TYR A 652 2.18 37.23 -4.68
C TYR A 652 2.47 37.53 -3.21
N ASP A 653 1.98 36.67 -2.33
CA ASP A 653 2.51 36.56 -0.96
C ASP A 653 3.66 35.56 -0.91
N ILE A 654 3.54 34.45 -1.65
CA ILE A 654 4.55 33.38 -1.74
C ILE A 654 4.80 33.03 -3.22
N LEU A 655 6.06 32.87 -3.59
CA LEU A 655 6.48 32.45 -4.94
C LEU A 655 7.23 31.12 -4.89
N VAL A 656 6.92 30.21 -5.82
CA VAL A 656 7.64 28.94 -5.99
C VAL A 656 8.15 28.83 -7.43
N LEU A 657 9.46 28.70 -7.58
CA LEU A 657 10.16 28.61 -8.86
C LEU A 657 10.40 27.14 -9.21
N CYS A 658 9.71 26.65 -10.24
CA CYS A 658 9.70 25.25 -10.69
C CYS A 658 9.89 25.14 -12.22
N THR A 659 10.60 26.09 -12.84
CA THR A 659 10.68 26.26 -14.31
C THR A 659 11.64 25.31 -15.02
N GLY A 660 12.38 24.50 -14.26
CA GLY A 660 13.26 23.45 -14.75
C GLY A 660 14.39 23.94 -15.66
N CYS A 661 14.83 23.07 -16.57
CA CYS A 661 15.88 23.34 -17.56
C CYS A 661 15.37 23.09 -18.98
N ARG A 662 16.00 23.76 -19.95
CA ARG A 662 15.92 23.44 -21.37
C ARG A 662 17.24 22.85 -21.86
N THR A 663 17.24 22.28 -23.06
CA THR A 663 18.48 21.85 -23.72
C THR A 663 19.02 23.01 -24.59
N LYS A 664 20.33 23.19 -24.63
CA LYS A 664 20.99 24.27 -25.40
C LYS A 664 20.65 24.21 -26.89
N GLU A 665 20.52 23.01 -27.43
CA GLU A 665 20.23 22.73 -28.83
C GLU A 665 18.72 22.56 -29.11
N HIS A 666 17.85 22.96 -28.17
CA HIS A 666 16.39 22.89 -28.29
C HIS A 666 15.84 21.51 -28.69
N THR A 667 16.50 20.44 -28.24
CA THR A 667 16.03 19.07 -28.41
C THR A 667 14.84 18.77 -27.49
N PRO A 668 13.89 17.91 -27.92
CA PRO A 668 12.64 17.64 -27.21
C PRO A 668 12.79 16.71 -26.00
N PHE A 669 13.99 16.55 -25.43
CA PHE A 669 14.21 15.76 -24.20
C PHE A 669 13.87 16.55 -22.91
N LYS A 670 13.59 17.84 -23.06
CA LYS A 670 12.96 18.74 -22.09
C LYS A 670 11.85 19.50 -22.84
N GLY A 671 10.88 20.05 -22.09
CA GLY A 671 9.84 20.90 -22.70
C GLY A 671 10.45 22.15 -23.35
N LEU A 672 9.95 22.50 -24.53
CA LEU A 672 10.31 23.72 -25.25
C LEU A 672 9.38 24.88 -24.86
N GLU A 673 9.40 25.97 -25.63
CA GLU A 673 8.63 27.19 -25.39
C GLU A 673 7.10 26.99 -25.41
N SER A 674 6.60 25.89 -25.98
CA SER A 674 5.19 25.53 -25.93
C SER A 674 4.98 24.01 -26.10
N THR A 675 3.78 23.54 -25.78
CA THR A 675 3.38 22.14 -26.00
C THR A 675 3.54 21.77 -27.47
N GLU A 676 3.01 22.60 -28.37
CA GLU A 676 3.05 22.34 -29.81
C GLU A 676 4.48 22.37 -30.35
N ALA A 677 5.31 23.29 -29.89
CA ALA A 677 6.73 23.30 -30.24
C ALA A 677 7.43 21.99 -29.82
N THR A 678 7.14 21.51 -28.60
CA THR A 678 7.71 20.26 -28.08
C THR A 678 7.23 19.05 -28.88
N LYS A 679 5.92 18.96 -29.18
CA LYS A 679 5.33 17.89 -30.00
C LYS A 679 5.91 17.88 -31.41
N ASN A 680 5.94 19.04 -32.08
CA ASN A 680 6.48 19.19 -33.43
C ASN A 680 7.96 18.79 -33.48
N ALA A 681 8.77 19.25 -32.53
CA ALA A 681 10.19 18.87 -32.45
C ALA A 681 10.38 17.36 -32.21
N LEU A 682 9.52 16.74 -31.40
CA LEU A 682 9.56 15.29 -31.18
C LEU A 682 9.16 14.52 -32.43
N HIS A 683 8.09 14.90 -33.12
CA HIS A 683 7.64 14.27 -34.36
C HIS A 683 8.64 14.46 -35.50
N GLU A 684 9.26 15.64 -35.62
CA GLU A 684 10.34 15.88 -36.57
C GLU A 684 11.53 14.98 -36.27
N LEU A 685 11.94 14.88 -35.00
CA LEU A 685 13.02 14.00 -34.59
C LEU A 685 12.70 12.53 -34.91
N GLN A 686 11.48 12.06 -34.64
CA GLN A 686 11.03 10.71 -35.01
C GLN A 686 11.14 10.48 -36.53
N MET A 687 10.70 11.44 -37.35
CA MET A 687 10.80 11.35 -38.81
C MET A 687 12.25 11.28 -39.28
N ARG A 688 13.14 12.10 -38.69
CA ARG A 688 14.58 12.06 -38.98
C ARG A 688 15.22 10.75 -38.53
N VAL A 689 14.84 10.21 -37.36
CA VAL A 689 15.27 8.89 -36.88
C VAL A 689 14.82 7.78 -37.85
N LYS A 690 13.60 7.87 -38.37
CA LYS A 690 13.06 6.92 -39.37
C LYS A 690 13.88 6.96 -40.66
N ALA A 691 14.21 8.14 -41.16
CA ALA A 691 14.92 8.34 -42.43
C ALA A 691 16.43 8.05 -42.38
N ALA A 692 17.10 8.38 -41.27
CA ALA A 692 18.55 8.28 -41.15
C ALA A 692 19.07 6.84 -41.29
N LYS A 693 20.20 6.65 -41.96
CA LYS A 693 20.94 5.37 -42.01
C LYS A 693 22.08 5.34 -41.01
N SER A 694 22.59 6.51 -40.64
CA SER A 694 23.62 6.75 -39.64
C SER A 694 23.19 7.81 -38.63
N ILE A 695 23.33 7.49 -37.34
CA ILE A 695 22.89 8.34 -36.23
C ILE A 695 24.05 8.46 -35.22
N VAL A 696 24.43 9.71 -34.90
CA VAL A 696 25.37 10.02 -33.84
C VAL A 696 24.60 10.63 -32.66
N VAL A 697 24.68 9.97 -31.52
CA VAL A 697 24.23 10.50 -30.22
C VAL A 697 25.46 11.07 -29.51
N ALA A 698 25.43 12.34 -29.15
CA ALA A 698 26.55 12.97 -28.44
C ALA A 698 26.16 13.35 -27.02
N GLY A 699 27.03 13.00 -26.07
CA GLY A 699 26.74 13.05 -24.64
C GLY A 699 26.44 11.64 -24.13
N ALA A 700 27.28 11.11 -23.25
CA ALA A 700 27.13 9.77 -22.69
C ALA A 700 26.67 9.79 -21.22
N GLY A 701 25.84 10.78 -20.87
CA GLY A 701 25.08 10.81 -19.63
C GLY A 701 23.89 9.84 -19.66
N ALA A 702 23.01 9.91 -18.66
CA ALA A 702 21.84 9.05 -18.55
C ALA A 702 20.98 9.07 -19.83
N THR A 703 20.56 10.25 -20.26
CA THR A 703 19.74 10.47 -21.45
C THR A 703 20.38 9.90 -22.71
N GLY A 704 21.65 10.22 -22.99
CA GLY A 704 22.34 9.72 -24.19
C GLY A 704 22.55 8.21 -24.21
N VAL A 705 22.81 7.59 -23.05
CA VAL A 705 22.91 6.12 -22.94
C VAL A 705 21.55 5.45 -23.16
N GLU A 706 20.46 5.97 -22.61
CA GLU A 706 19.11 5.44 -22.85
C GLU A 706 18.71 5.59 -24.33
N ILE A 707 18.95 6.76 -24.93
CA ILE A 707 18.68 7.04 -26.36
C ILE A 707 19.47 6.08 -27.27
N ALA A 708 20.78 5.95 -27.05
CA ALA A 708 21.61 5.04 -27.83
C ALA A 708 21.16 3.58 -27.65
N GLY A 709 20.71 3.21 -26.44
CA GLY A 709 20.13 1.90 -26.15
C GLY A 709 18.83 1.63 -26.93
N GLU A 710 17.89 2.58 -26.94
CA GLU A 710 16.63 2.46 -27.69
C GLU A 710 16.86 2.40 -29.21
N LEU A 711 17.74 3.25 -29.73
CA LEU A 711 18.15 3.24 -31.15
C LEU A 711 18.83 1.92 -31.53
N GLY A 712 19.80 1.46 -30.72
CA GLY A 712 20.49 0.18 -30.95
C GLY A 712 19.54 -1.01 -30.87
N TYR A 713 18.61 -1.00 -29.92
CA TYR A 713 17.61 -2.06 -29.77
C TYR A 713 16.68 -2.15 -30.99
N LYS A 714 16.23 -1.00 -31.51
CA LYS A 714 15.30 -0.96 -32.65
C LYS A 714 16.02 -1.17 -33.99
N TYR A 715 17.21 -0.60 -34.15
CA TYR A 715 17.84 -0.42 -35.45
C TYR A 715 19.30 -0.85 -35.55
N GLY A 716 19.95 -1.36 -34.50
CA GLY A 716 21.39 -1.64 -34.50
C GLY A 716 21.87 -2.63 -35.57
N THR A 717 20.96 -3.46 -36.12
CA THR A 717 21.26 -4.37 -37.25
C THR A 717 20.99 -3.75 -38.62
N GLN A 718 20.36 -2.58 -38.69
CA GLN A 718 19.88 -1.92 -39.91
C GLN A 718 20.56 -0.56 -40.14
N LYS A 719 20.94 0.14 -39.07
CA LYS A 719 21.47 1.50 -39.07
C LYS A 719 22.77 1.55 -38.27
N LYS A 720 23.66 2.45 -38.65
CA LYS A 720 24.89 2.73 -37.88
C LYS A 720 24.55 3.69 -36.74
N VAL A 721 24.66 3.24 -35.49
CA VAL A 721 24.44 4.07 -34.30
C VAL A 721 25.75 4.27 -33.55
N ILE A 722 26.16 5.51 -33.33
CA ILE A 722 27.38 5.88 -32.60
C ILE A 722 26.98 6.67 -31.36
N LEU A 723 27.49 6.28 -30.18
CA LEU A 723 27.42 7.07 -28.95
C LEU A 723 28.79 7.70 -28.68
N ILE A 724 28.83 9.02 -28.56
CA ILE A 724 30.04 9.79 -28.28
C ILE A 724 30.07 10.25 -26.80
N SER A 725 31.15 9.91 -26.10
CA SER A 725 31.49 10.44 -24.78
C SER A 725 32.74 11.32 -24.85
N GLY A 726 32.66 12.51 -24.26
CA GLY A 726 33.79 13.42 -24.16
C GLY A 726 34.87 13.00 -23.15
N GLY A 727 34.57 12.05 -22.27
CA GLY A 727 35.50 11.57 -21.25
C GLY A 727 35.82 10.08 -21.38
N THR A 728 36.48 9.52 -20.36
CA THR A 728 37.04 8.16 -20.39
C THR A 728 36.01 7.06 -20.14
N ALA A 729 34.77 7.43 -19.84
CA ALA A 729 33.69 6.50 -19.53
C ALA A 729 32.34 7.03 -20.04
N VAL A 730 31.34 6.15 -20.12
CA VAL A 730 29.93 6.55 -20.12
C VAL A 730 29.43 6.67 -18.68
N LEU A 731 28.38 7.45 -18.43
CA LEU A 731 27.80 7.67 -17.10
C LEU A 731 28.84 8.15 -16.07
N GLU A 732 29.61 9.18 -16.43
CA GLU A 732 30.64 9.73 -15.56
C GLU A 732 30.07 10.21 -14.22
N GLY A 733 30.87 10.11 -13.16
CA GLY A 733 30.42 10.31 -11.77
C GLY A 733 29.67 9.12 -11.15
N ARG A 734 29.51 8.00 -11.89
CA ARG A 734 28.93 6.75 -11.37
C ARG A 734 29.99 5.65 -11.24
N PRO A 735 29.74 4.57 -10.45
CA PRO A 735 30.69 3.48 -10.29
C PRO A 735 31.15 2.89 -11.64
N ALA A 736 32.45 2.65 -11.80
CA ALA A 736 33.03 2.15 -13.06
C ALA A 736 32.41 0.83 -13.55
N SER A 737 31.89 -0.01 -12.63
CA SER A 737 31.17 -1.24 -12.95
C SER A 737 29.88 -0.99 -13.74
N MET A 738 29.18 0.12 -13.47
CA MET A 738 27.98 0.52 -14.18
C MET A 738 28.31 0.98 -15.60
N SER A 739 29.36 1.78 -15.75
CA SER A 739 29.85 2.22 -17.06
C SER A 739 30.27 1.04 -17.95
N LYS A 740 31.07 0.11 -17.41
CA LYS A 740 31.46 -1.13 -18.11
C LYS A 740 30.26 -1.98 -18.50
N ALA A 741 29.27 -2.12 -17.61
CA ALA A 741 28.05 -2.85 -17.92
C ALA A 741 27.25 -2.16 -19.04
N ALA A 742 27.12 -0.84 -19.00
CA ALA A 742 26.39 -0.08 -20.00
C ALA A 742 27.04 -0.21 -21.39
N ILE A 743 28.36 -0.05 -21.49
CA ILE A 743 29.11 -0.24 -22.74
C ILE A 743 28.88 -1.66 -23.29
N LYS A 744 28.96 -2.67 -22.43
CA LYS A 744 28.73 -4.07 -22.84
C LYS A 744 27.33 -4.28 -23.40
N GLU A 745 26.29 -3.72 -22.79
CA GLU A 745 24.92 -3.84 -23.30
C GLU A 745 24.72 -3.06 -24.60
N LEU A 746 25.27 -1.84 -24.71
CA LEU A 746 25.24 -1.04 -25.95
C LEU A 746 25.93 -1.75 -27.12
N GLN A 747 27.09 -2.36 -26.89
CA GLN A 747 27.83 -3.11 -27.90
C GLN A 747 27.07 -4.36 -28.39
N LYS A 748 26.35 -5.05 -27.50
CA LYS A 748 25.45 -6.16 -27.91
C LYS A 748 24.36 -5.68 -28.87
N LEU A 749 23.89 -4.45 -28.68
CA LEU A 749 22.94 -3.76 -29.55
C LEU A 749 23.60 -3.10 -30.77
N LYS A 750 24.86 -3.43 -31.06
CA LYS A 750 25.64 -2.92 -32.22
C LYS A 750 25.82 -1.39 -32.23
N VAL A 751 25.73 -0.75 -31.06
CA VAL A 751 26.11 0.66 -30.89
C VAL A 751 27.62 0.78 -30.80
N ASP A 752 28.22 1.62 -31.64
CA ASP A 752 29.63 1.99 -31.59
C ASP A 752 29.83 3.06 -30.51
N VAL A 753 30.58 2.76 -29.45
CA VAL A 753 30.81 3.69 -28.33
C VAL A 753 32.19 4.31 -28.47
N LYS A 754 32.24 5.61 -28.74
CA LYS A 754 33.47 6.40 -28.87
C LYS A 754 33.71 7.23 -27.62
N LEU A 755 34.70 6.82 -26.83
CA LEU A 755 35.14 7.54 -25.64
C LEU A 755 36.18 8.61 -26.01
N GLN A 756 36.44 9.53 -25.09
CA GLN A 756 37.43 10.62 -25.22
C GLN A 756 37.28 11.41 -26.54
N THR A 757 36.06 11.51 -27.04
CA THR A 757 35.74 12.13 -28.32
C THR A 757 34.81 13.30 -28.04
N LYS A 758 35.24 14.52 -28.37
CA LYS A 758 34.46 15.74 -28.17
C LYS A 758 34.13 16.38 -29.51
N ILE A 759 32.89 16.86 -29.64
CA ILE A 759 32.44 17.62 -30.81
C ILE A 759 32.76 19.10 -30.57
N LYS A 760 33.45 19.72 -31.52
CA LYS A 760 33.77 21.15 -31.54
C LYS A 760 32.66 21.96 -32.22
N GLY A 761 32.04 21.40 -33.26
CA GLY A 761 30.95 22.02 -33.99
C GLY A 761 30.32 21.07 -34.99
N SER A 762 29.16 21.46 -35.53
CA SER A 762 28.43 20.72 -36.55
C SER A 762 28.01 21.66 -37.68
N ALA A 763 28.00 21.16 -38.91
CA ALA A 763 27.47 21.86 -40.08
C ALA A 763 26.63 20.91 -40.93
N THR A 764 25.57 21.44 -41.55
CA THR A 764 24.79 20.68 -42.53
C THR A 764 25.49 20.74 -43.89
N THR A 765 25.74 19.59 -44.50
CA THR A 765 26.35 19.50 -45.83
C THR A 765 25.32 19.85 -46.92
N SER A 766 25.80 20.07 -48.16
CA SER A 766 24.93 20.28 -49.34
C SER A 766 23.87 19.19 -49.51
N ASP A 767 24.21 17.96 -49.10
CA ASP A 767 23.39 16.77 -49.31
C ASP A 767 22.46 16.51 -48.10
N GLY A 768 22.40 17.44 -47.15
CA GLY A 768 21.54 17.39 -45.96
C GLY A 768 22.07 16.54 -44.80
N GLN A 769 23.26 15.96 -44.92
CA GLN A 769 23.92 15.24 -43.82
C GLN A 769 24.55 16.21 -42.81
N GLN A 770 24.91 15.69 -41.64
CA GLN A 770 25.58 16.42 -40.57
C GLN A 770 27.08 16.08 -40.57
N GLU A 771 27.92 17.07 -40.83
CA GLU A 771 29.36 16.99 -40.65
C GLU A 771 29.73 17.50 -39.25
N LEU A 772 30.27 16.62 -38.41
CA LEU A 772 30.70 16.91 -37.05
C LEU A 772 32.21 17.09 -37.03
N THR A 773 32.68 18.28 -36.64
CA THR A 773 34.10 18.54 -36.41
C THR A 773 34.45 18.12 -34.99
N LEU A 774 35.38 17.19 -34.85
CA LEU A 774 35.89 16.74 -33.55
C LEU A 774 36.95 17.70 -33.03
N MET A 775 37.18 17.73 -31.71
CA MET A 775 38.18 18.59 -31.08
C MET A 775 39.61 18.34 -31.59
N GLY A 776 39.90 17.15 -32.11
CA GLY A 776 41.19 16.81 -32.75
C GLY A 776 41.35 17.29 -34.19
N GLY A 777 40.31 17.91 -34.79
CA GLY A 777 40.30 18.34 -36.20
C GLY A 777 39.68 17.34 -37.17
N ASP A 778 39.58 16.07 -36.77
CA ASP A 778 38.90 15.02 -37.56
C ASP A 778 37.42 15.35 -37.81
N LYS A 779 36.90 14.86 -38.93
CA LYS A 779 35.51 15.02 -39.34
C LYS A 779 34.74 13.70 -39.27
N LEU A 780 33.51 13.75 -38.80
CA LEU A 780 32.57 12.62 -38.77
C LEU A 780 31.27 13.02 -39.46
N VAL A 781 30.91 12.33 -40.55
CA VAL A 781 29.66 12.58 -41.29
C VAL A 781 28.60 11.56 -40.87
N THR A 782 27.37 12.02 -40.65
CA THR A 782 26.21 11.21 -40.25
C THR A 782 24.91 11.80 -40.78
N ASP A 783 23.87 11.00 -40.98
CA ASP A 783 22.57 11.52 -41.45
C ASP A 783 21.83 12.28 -40.36
N LEU A 784 21.95 11.82 -39.10
CA LEU A 784 21.32 12.46 -37.95
C LEU A 784 22.31 12.63 -36.79
N TYR A 785 22.33 13.84 -36.24
CA TYR A 785 23.06 14.22 -35.05
C TYR A 785 22.07 14.53 -33.92
N ILE A 786 22.23 13.87 -32.76
CA ILE A 786 21.38 14.03 -31.57
C ILE A 786 22.26 14.47 -30.39
N PRO A 787 22.29 15.77 -30.05
CA PRO A 787 22.96 16.26 -28.85
C PRO A 787 22.13 15.96 -27.60
N THR A 788 22.77 15.46 -26.54
CA THR A 788 22.13 15.10 -25.26
C THR A 788 22.88 15.69 -24.06
N PHE A 789 23.56 16.83 -24.29
CA PHE A 789 24.33 17.59 -23.30
C PHE A 789 23.92 19.07 -23.33
N GLY A 790 24.41 19.84 -22.37
CA GLY A 790 24.17 21.29 -22.31
C GLY A 790 22.78 21.63 -21.81
N GLU A 791 22.46 21.22 -20.58
CA GLU A 791 21.27 21.69 -19.89
C GLU A 791 21.46 23.15 -19.48
N VAL A 792 20.42 23.96 -19.65
CA VAL A 792 20.40 25.37 -19.28
C VAL A 792 19.19 25.63 -18.39
N PRO A 793 19.35 26.10 -17.14
CA PRO A 793 18.23 26.41 -16.27
C PRO A 793 17.37 27.54 -16.86
N ASN A 794 16.06 27.43 -16.66
CA ASN A 794 15.09 28.43 -17.10
C ASN A 794 14.91 29.47 -15.99
N SER A 795 15.93 30.30 -15.78
CA SER A 795 16.00 31.26 -14.67
C SER A 795 16.19 32.72 -15.13
N SER A 796 16.19 32.99 -16.44
CA SER A 796 16.50 34.31 -17.02
C SER A 796 15.54 35.42 -16.62
N TYR A 797 14.38 35.10 -16.06
CA TYR A 797 13.44 36.06 -15.48
C TYR A 797 13.86 36.57 -14.09
N LEU A 798 14.92 36.03 -13.50
CA LEU A 798 15.50 36.51 -12.25
C LEU A 798 16.69 37.44 -12.50
N PRO A 799 16.88 38.45 -11.64
CA PRO A 799 18.14 39.19 -11.56
C PRO A 799 19.35 38.27 -11.32
N ALA A 800 20.49 38.60 -11.94
CA ALA A 800 21.72 37.79 -11.89
C ALA A 800 22.23 37.47 -10.47
N LYS A 801 21.92 38.32 -9.47
CA LYS A 801 22.31 38.09 -8.06
C LYS A 801 21.66 36.85 -7.40
N PHE A 802 20.60 36.32 -8.00
CA PHE A 802 19.82 35.19 -7.47
C PHE A 802 20.18 33.85 -8.14
N VAL A 803 21.12 33.87 -9.08
CA VAL A 803 21.58 32.70 -9.81
C VAL A 803 23.09 32.58 -9.70
N ASN A 804 23.60 31.36 -9.78
CA ASN A 804 25.04 31.09 -9.81
C ASN A 804 25.61 31.32 -11.22
N THR A 805 26.92 31.08 -11.39
CA THR A 805 27.63 31.26 -12.66
C THR A 805 27.09 30.38 -13.80
N ASP A 806 26.49 29.24 -13.46
CA ASP A 806 25.87 28.30 -14.41
C ASP A 806 24.39 28.61 -14.65
N GLY A 807 23.87 29.68 -14.03
CA GLY A 807 22.49 30.14 -14.15
C GLY A 807 21.48 29.45 -13.23
N PHE A 808 21.88 28.51 -12.37
CA PHE A 808 20.95 27.85 -11.46
C PHE A 808 20.57 28.78 -10.31
N VAL A 809 19.32 28.70 -9.85
CA VAL A 809 18.82 29.51 -8.74
C VAL A 809 19.49 29.08 -7.44
N THR A 810 20.11 30.04 -6.75
CA THR A 810 20.82 29.78 -5.50
C THR A 810 19.86 29.71 -4.32
N VAL A 811 19.80 28.57 -3.63
CA VAL A 811 18.92 28.38 -2.48
C VAL A 811 19.66 28.08 -1.18
N ASP A 812 19.03 28.40 -0.06
CA ASP A 812 19.50 28.03 1.28
C ASP A 812 19.11 26.59 1.65
N GLU A 813 19.46 26.17 2.87
CA GLU A 813 19.13 24.84 3.40
C GLU A 813 17.62 24.58 3.56
N TYR A 814 16.76 25.58 3.37
CA TYR A 814 15.29 25.45 3.43
C TYR A 814 14.66 25.40 2.03
N LEU A 815 15.48 25.38 0.98
CA LEU A 815 15.08 25.56 -0.43
C LEU A 815 14.49 26.94 -0.72
N LYS A 816 14.74 27.94 0.14
CA LYS A 816 14.38 29.33 -0.12
C LYS A 816 15.43 29.98 -0.99
N LEU A 817 15.00 30.90 -1.84
CA LEU A 817 15.90 31.76 -2.59
C LEU A 817 16.77 32.56 -1.62
N LYS A 818 18.09 32.49 -1.75
CA LYS A 818 19.00 33.24 -0.87
C LYS A 818 18.70 34.73 -0.91
N GLY A 819 18.41 35.30 0.27
CA GLY A 819 18.06 36.72 0.41
C GLY A 819 16.57 37.04 0.22
N ALA A 820 15.68 36.03 0.21
CA ALA A 820 14.23 36.22 0.20
C ALA A 820 13.52 35.25 1.16
N GLU A 821 12.57 35.74 1.93
CA GLU A 821 11.85 34.91 2.92
C GLU A 821 10.67 34.15 2.32
N ASP A 822 10.08 34.66 1.25
CA ASP A 822 8.80 34.17 0.70
C ASP A 822 8.93 33.52 -0.68
N VAL A 823 10.15 33.21 -1.11
CA VAL A 823 10.43 32.64 -2.43
C VAL A 823 11.17 31.31 -2.26
N TRP A 824 10.64 30.25 -2.87
CA TRP A 824 11.26 28.92 -2.92
C TRP A 824 11.67 28.58 -4.35
N ALA A 825 12.72 27.80 -4.53
CA ALA A 825 13.07 27.22 -5.83
C ALA A 825 13.35 25.72 -5.69
N ILE A 826 12.70 24.92 -6.53
CA ILE A 826 12.80 23.46 -6.51
C ILE A 826 12.84 22.89 -7.93
N GLY A 827 13.22 21.62 -8.04
CA GLY A 827 13.45 20.91 -9.29
C GLY A 827 14.74 21.36 -9.97
N ASP A 828 14.83 21.03 -11.25
CA ASP A 828 16.04 21.22 -12.08
C ASP A 828 16.53 22.68 -12.16
N VAL A 829 15.72 23.68 -11.80
CA VAL A 829 16.12 25.10 -11.86
C VAL A 829 17.04 25.52 -10.71
N SER A 830 17.04 24.78 -9.60
CA SER A 830 17.78 25.09 -8.38
C SER A 830 19.18 24.47 -8.37
N ASP A 831 20.10 25.03 -7.58
CA ASP A 831 21.47 24.52 -7.41
C ASP A 831 21.63 23.41 -6.37
N THR A 832 20.52 22.80 -5.91
CA THR A 832 20.50 21.84 -4.80
C THR A 832 20.98 20.44 -5.21
N GLU A 833 20.31 19.81 -6.17
CA GLU A 833 20.59 18.46 -6.63
C GLU A 833 20.67 18.43 -8.16
N PRO A 834 21.41 17.48 -8.76
CA PRO A 834 21.49 17.37 -10.22
C PRO A 834 20.10 17.24 -10.86
N PRO A 835 19.86 17.81 -12.05
CA PRO A 835 18.57 17.79 -12.77
C PRO A 835 18.03 16.37 -13.04
N GLN A 836 17.29 15.80 -12.08
CA GLN A 836 16.84 14.41 -12.11
C GLN A 836 15.46 14.27 -11.46
N PHE A 837 14.56 13.59 -12.18
CA PHE A 837 13.19 13.27 -11.77
C PHE A 837 13.06 12.77 -10.32
N MET A 838 14.02 11.97 -9.86
CA MET A 838 13.98 11.32 -8.55
C MET A 838 14.07 12.27 -7.34
N PHE A 839 14.61 13.48 -7.51
CA PHE A 839 14.73 14.45 -6.42
C PHE A 839 13.49 15.35 -6.28
N CYS A 840 12.75 15.55 -7.38
CA CYS A 840 11.62 16.47 -7.43
C CYS A 840 10.55 16.16 -6.38
N ASP A 841 10.28 14.88 -6.09
CA ASP A 841 9.24 14.51 -5.12
C ASP A 841 9.62 14.92 -3.68
N ALA A 842 10.86 14.63 -3.27
CA ALA A 842 11.35 14.99 -1.94
C ALA A 842 11.39 16.51 -1.74
N GLN A 843 11.87 17.24 -2.74
CA GLN A 843 11.88 18.70 -2.74
C GLN A 843 10.46 19.30 -2.69
N SER A 844 9.53 18.76 -3.47
CA SER A 844 8.12 19.17 -3.46
C SER A 844 7.45 18.94 -2.09
N VAL A 845 7.65 17.76 -1.49
CA VAL A 845 7.17 17.45 -0.13
C VAL A 845 7.74 18.44 0.89
N HIS A 846 9.02 18.78 0.77
CA HIS A 846 9.69 19.74 1.65
C HIS A 846 9.17 21.16 1.49
N ALA A 847 9.12 21.67 0.25
CA ALA A 847 8.63 23.01 -0.05
C ALA A 847 7.20 23.20 0.45
N VAL A 848 6.31 22.23 0.21
CA VAL A 848 4.93 22.26 0.71
C VAL A 848 4.89 22.35 2.24
N LYS A 849 5.69 21.55 2.96
CA LYS A 849 5.75 21.63 4.43
C LYS A 849 6.25 23.00 4.89
N SER A 850 7.29 23.52 4.25
CA SER A 850 7.91 24.81 4.57
C SER A 850 6.97 25.99 4.33
N ILE A 851 6.27 26.00 3.20
CA ILE A 851 5.25 26.99 2.85
C ILE A 851 4.11 26.96 3.86
N LEU A 852 3.60 25.77 4.21
CA LEU A 852 2.51 25.65 5.20
C LEU A 852 2.94 26.05 6.61
N SER A 853 4.18 25.76 7.01
CA SER A 853 4.76 26.27 8.25
C SER A 853 4.81 27.80 8.23
N THR A 854 5.28 28.40 7.13
CA THR A 854 5.33 29.87 6.96
C THR A 854 3.94 30.50 7.05
N LEU A 855 2.94 29.93 6.38
CA LEU A 855 1.55 30.40 6.42
C LEU A 855 0.87 30.26 7.79
N THR A 856 1.47 29.52 8.72
CA THR A 856 0.95 29.30 10.08
C THR A 856 1.90 29.77 11.17
N ASP A 857 2.89 30.60 10.81
CA ASP A 857 3.90 31.17 11.70
C ASP A 857 4.65 30.11 12.52
N LYS A 858 4.93 28.95 11.90
CA LYS A 858 5.69 27.85 12.48
C LYS A 858 7.10 27.79 11.92
N ALA A 859 8.01 27.28 12.75
CA ALA A 859 9.38 27.02 12.34
C ALA A 859 9.46 26.06 11.13
N ILE A 860 10.40 26.33 10.25
CA ILE A 860 10.71 25.51 9.07
C ILE A 860 11.91 24.62 9.41
N LEU A 861 11.86 23.36 8.99
CA LEU A 861 12.98 22.43 9.14
C LEU A 861 13.88 22.49 7.89
N PRO A 862 15.19 22.24 8.01
CA PRO A 862 16.09 22.21 6.86
C PRO A 862 15.80 21.00 5.96
N TYR A 863 15.98 21.20 4.64
CA TYR A 863 15.91 20.17 3.62
C TYR A 863 17.13 19.27 3.70
N LYS A 864 16.88 17.96 3.66
CA LYS A 864 17.95 16.97 3.65
C LYS A 864 18.26 16.57 2.20
N VAL A 865 19.33 17.18 1.67
CA VAL A 865 19.88 16.83 0.35
C VAL A 865 20.19 15.34 0.29
N SER A 866 19.76 14.69 -0.79
CA SER A 866 20.00 13.26 -0.96
C SER A 866 21.48 12.97 -1.15
N THR A 867 22.05 12.17 -0.24
CA THR A 867 23.40 11.61 -0.37
C THR A 867 23.40 10.27 -1.12
N SER A 868 22.22 9.72 -1.43
CA SER A 868 22.05 8.41 -2.05
C SER A 868 22.14 8.52 -3.57
N SER A 869 23.14 7.88 -4.16
CA SER A 869 23.40 7.89 -5.61
C SER A 869 22.61 6.83 -6.38
N MET A 870 21.35 6.55 -6.01
CA MET A 870 20.55 5.56 -6.71
C MET A 870 20.32 5.96 -8.17
N ILE A 871 20.63 5.09 -9.11
CA ILE A 871 20.29 5.32 -10.52
C ILE A 871 20.01 3.99 -11.19
N GLY A 872 18.98 3.95 -12.03
CA GLY A 872 18.63 2.80 -12.86
C GLY A 872 18.26 3.30 -14.25
N LEU A 873 18.95 2.80 -15.26
CA LEU A 873 18.79 3.19 -16.66
C LEU A 873 18.45 1.95 -17.48
N GLN A 874 17.50 2.12 -18.39
CA GLN A 874 17.16 1.08 -19.34
C GLN A 874 18.07 1.21 -20.59
N ILE A 875 18.60 0.10 -21.08
CA ILE A 875 19.41 0.08 -22.32
C ILE A 875 18.63 -0.74 -23.34
N GLY A 876 17.84 -0.03 -24.15
CA GLY A 876 16.80 -0.64 -24.98
C GLY A 876 15.70 -1.29 -24.13
N LYS A 877 14.91 -2.20 -24.71
CA LYS A 877 13.77 -2.80 -23.98
C LYS A 877 14.13 -3.99 -23.08
N LYS A 878 15.28 -4.63 -23.29
CA LYS A 878 15.61 -5.94 -22.68
C LYS A 878 16.76 -5.92 -21.67
N ALA A 879 17.48 -4.80 -21.55
CA ALA A 879 18.60 -4.69 -20.63
C ALA A 879 18.49 -3.43 -19.77
N GLY A 880 19.17 -3.45 -18.63
CA GLY A 880 19.21 -2.33 -17.71
C GLY A 880 20.47 -2.37 -16.87
N VAL A 881 20.90 -1.20 -16.43
CA VAL A 881 22.03 -1.02 -15.52
C VAL A 881 21.60 -0.13 -14.38
N GLY A 882 22.03 -0.44 -13.18
CA GLY A 882 21.70 0.37 -12.03
C GLY A 882 22.63 0.12 -10.85
N HIS A 883 22.63 1.07 -9.93
CA HIS A 883 23.32 0.94 -8.67
C HIS A 883 22.59 1.72 -7.57
N PHE A 884 22.78 1.29 -6.33
CA PHE A 884 22.31 1.93 -5.12
C PHE A 884 23.47 1.97 -4.11
N GLY A 885 23.99 3.17 -3.83
CA GLY A 885 25.15 3.38 -2.93
C GLY A 885 26.47 2.77 -3.44
N GLY A 886 26.83 1.57 -2.99
CA GLY A 886 27.97 0.82 -3.53
C GLY A 886 27.55 -0.45 -4.28
N MET A 887 26.27 -0.79 -4.25
CA MET A 887 25.74 -2.07 -4.70
C MET A 887 25.14 -1.97 -6.09
N ARG A 888 25.45 -2.95 -6.94
CA ARG A 888 24.86 -3.07 -8.28
C ARG A 888 23.42 -3.56 -8.18
N ILE A 889 22.50 -2.89 -8.88
CA ILE A 889 21.12 -3.38 -9.08
C ILE A 889 21.15 -4.37 -10.25
N PRO A 890 20.63 -5.60 -10.10
CA PRO A 890 20.48 -6.54 -11.20
C PRO A 890 19.68 -5.94 -12.38
N GLY A 891 20.18 -6.12 -13.59
CA GLY A 891 19.63 -5.44 -14.77
C GLY A 891 18.17 -5.79 -15.08
N PHE A 892 17.75 -7.03 -14.80
CA PHE A 892 16.36 -7.46 -15.00
C PHE A 892 15.37 -6.73 -14.08
N ILE A 893 15.82 -6.34 -12.88
CA ILE A 893 15.01 -5.52 -11.94
C ILE A 893 14.83 -4.12 -12.52
N VAL A 894 15.91 -3.52 -13.04
CA VAL A 894 15.84 -2.20 -13.69
C VAL A 894 14.86 -2.21 -14.86
N THR A 895 14.91 -3.24 -15.71
CA THR A 895 13.97 -3.38 -16.84
C THR A 895 12.53 -3.63 -16.41
N MET A 896 12.32 -4.36 -15.31
CA MET A 896 10.98 -4.62 -14.78
C MET A 896 10.35 -3.33 -14.24
N ILE A 897 11.10 -2.57 -13.44
CA ILE A 897 10.65 -1.30 -12.86
C ILE A 897 10.42 -0.24 -13.95
N ARG A 898 11.31 -0.15 -14.94
CA ARG A 898 11.25 0.87 -16.00
C ARG A 898 10.53 0.40 -17.26
N LYS A 899 9.79 -0.73 -17.22
CA LYS A 899 9.17 -1.35 -18.41
C LYS A 899 8.35 -0.36 -19.25
N SER A 900 7.50 0.42 -18.60
CA SER A 900 6.64 1.47 -19.17
C SER A 900 7.27 2.86 -19.15
N LEU A 901 8.51 3.01 -18.64
CA LEU A 901 9.14 4.30 -18.37
C LEU A 901 8.29 5.24 -17.51
N PHE A 902 7.47 4.64 -16.63
CA PHE A 902 6.57 5.33 -15.69
C PHE A 902 5.49 6.19 -16.34
N VAL A 903 5.11 5.92 -17.60
CA VAL A 903 4.05 6.66 -18.29
C VAL A 903 2.72 6.61 -17.54
N GLU A 904 2.45 5.53 -16.79
CA GLU A 904 1.27 5.44 -15.92
C GLU A 904 1.23 6.52 -14.82
N ARG A 905 2.38 7.08 -14.44
CA ARG A 905 2.47 8.18 -13.48
C ARG A 905 2.13 9.53 -14.08
N LEU A 906 2.19 9.69 -15.40
CA LEU A 906 1.82 10.94 -16.06
C LEU A 906 0.37 11.34 -15.72
N VAL A 907 -0.56 10.39 -15.81
CA VAL A 907 -1.99 10.62 -15.50
C VAL A 907 -2.17 10.90 -14.01
N THR A 908 -1.62 10.05 -13.14
CA THR A 908 -1.84 10.15 -11.69
C THR A 908 -1.14 11.34 -11.04
N MET A 909 -0.01 11.81 -11.58
CA MET A 909 0.61 13.07 -11.16
C MET A 909 -0.14 14.28 -11.74
N GLY A 910 -0.66 14.16 -12.97
CA GLY A 910 -1.37 15.22 -13.67
C GLY A 910 -2.72 15.56 -13.06
N ASP A 911 -3.51 14.55 -12.65
CA ASP A 911 -4.77 14.72 -11.92
C ASP A 911 -4.58 14.84 -10.39
N GLY A 912 -3.34 14.69 -9.96
CA GLY A 912 -2.91 14.75 -8.58
C GLY A 912 -3.30 13.55 -7.71
N SER A 913 -3.91 12.49 -8.24
CA SER A 913 -4.28 11.27 -7.48
C SER A 913 -3.08 10.56 -6.84
N GLU A 914 -1.86 10.81 -7.33
CA GLU A 914 -0.62 10.31 -6.74
C GLU A 914 -0.28 10.94 -5.36
N PHE A 915 -0.73 12.19 -5.11
CA PHE A 915 -0.30 13.00 -3.96
C PHE A 915 -1.28 13.00 -2.79
#